data_AF-A0A8H8NXT5-F1
#
_entry.id   AF-A0A8H8NXT5-F1
#
_cell.length_a   1.000
_cell.length_b   1.000
_cell.length_c   1.000
_cell.angle_alpha   90.00
_cell.angle_beta   90.00
_cell.angle_gamma   90.00
#
_symmetry.space_group_name_H-M   'P 1'
#
loop_
_entity.id
_entity.type
_entity.pdbx_description
1 polymer ?
#
loop_
_entity_poly.entity_id
_entity_poly.type
_entity_poly.pdbx_seq_one_letter_code
_entity_poly.pdbx_strand_id
1 'polypeptide(L)'
;MAPSRYEGRESDDIKDDVDEVKIDKLNLSDTDEVIPPSQPDDSALIRQLRSLAKKQPKLIRGKKYTIAGQSIELTSWKMTEWMYTKSPCPFPTLARGLFTRWVPARGHENDPEGAPGAGKDQIVVRGYDKFFNMNEVKWNTWEALEIHTTSPYTLTLKSNGCIIFMAALTPTELIVTSKHALGDIEGASVSHAQKGEEWLEKHLKSVGKTRKDFAKTLFDRNLTAVAELCDDSFEEHVLPYPKDKTGLHLHGLNERRVEFSTLGNDEVVAFAEEWGFIATPAITFDTIEEVKKFTDSIAKTGTWHGEAVEGFVVRTAVSDRPPALVQAYRGTRGERITDKKEQSTPPPYSPGSTFFFKIKFEEPYLMYREWRELTKKMLAAENKGQLRAAQLPSHMLRRPETRAYHHWVEDQIRHNPKSLAGFNEGHGIIAARERFLEWCKTPEGKDVLKKEGNKSSLENGIPYNGSHKTILVPVAIPGSGKTAVAVALQHIYGFGHTQSDDVKQKKTGPQFVKNVLELFRNHDVVFADRNNHLRHLRDSLKYDFKGKYREKGHIIALQWVFSDTPKVISDICSDRVVARGDNHQSLHADKQESHRGVISQFFNSFEEVEAEEVDDIIDMEYTDTLEQAVKRAISGISPILDLEIPDDKKINEACAIARSYTVKSTGAKKAAPKPPRYFALVPDINVEKLIGNYFEEEDAPDSGAKMWSDLVSNKRVADRPHVTLIHVKEKQDSVSLWERCLALQKSAGEIEPTFRVTFNNIIWNNDVMALSVSRIEMHREFEDVHRQLAEEVVETIPESITNRLHLTIGTRDDSINPFEAASMVADWKRGVNSMDVDSEYGGRDNNIIARPNKRQKRANATMTDLPVELLIEICRHVWPGDLLSLSWTCKSLRSCFMSKSRKSLWQDVLKNIQNLPPCPPGFTEPQYSQVLFSGCCTVSKLRIQAIFSADRDAQSLLGLWDHEETSDGSNPPLFGKGKRGQLPDACVLKSNVAEVIKAFERVKFEGDRAVEDLQKQIMAIVLERRKQSERIIRALELFENAIAWERKTNQMERKEEIQRRCIDSFQIVQEDLHFPWDSPWRQEWCKILNKRNFLSNDEWRTIRPKLQKLLESNRRFRLAKEEETCRLIQPNYQDQKILCVFVDPVAETLYGVDGISVLI
;
A
#
# COMPACT_ATOMS: atom_id res chain seq x y z
N MET A 1 -52.73 38.17 66.64
CA MET A 1 -52.25 39.58 66.58
C MET A 1 -51.12 39.64 65.57
N ALA A 2 -50.97 40.80 64.90
CA ALA A 2 -49.98 41.14 63.85
C ALA A 2 -48.52 41.12 64.38
N PRO A 3 -47.42 41.34 63.60
CA PRO A 3 -47.26 42.16 62.36
C PRO A 3 -46.37 41.53 61.22
N SER A 4 -46.11 42.08 60.01
CA SER A 4 -46.57 43.20 59.15
C SER A 4 -45.69 43.21 57.87
N ARG A 5 -46.04 43.64 56.64
CA ARG A 5 -47.27 44.02 55.88
C ARG A 5 -46.87 44.31 54.40
N TYR A 6 -47.71 43.92 53.42
CA TYR A 6 -48.05 44.67 52.16
C TYR A 6 -46.91 44.97 51.15
N GLU A 7 -47.10 45.20 49.84
CA GLU A 7 -48.17 45.07 48.81
C GLU A 7 -47.44 44.82 47.46
N GLY A 8 -47.99 44.47 46.29
CA GLY A 8 -49.34 44.26 45.72
C GLY A 8 -49.16 44.11 44.18
N ARG A 9 -50.05 43.56 43.35
CA ARG A 9 -51.45 43.13 43.46
C ARG A 9 -51.71 41.89 42.58
N GLU A 10 -52.70 41.09 42.94
CA GLU A 10 -53.55 40.33 42.00
C GLU A 10 -54.95 40.94 41.98
N SER A 11 -55.65 40.83 40.84
CA SER A 11 -57.02 40.29 40.64
C SER A 11 -57.47 40.65 39.20
N ASP A 12 -58.32 39.94 38.48
CA ASP A 12 -59.34 38.94 38.86
C ASP A 12 -59.30 37.69 37.91
N ASP A 13 -59.41 36.47 38.44
CA ASP A 13 -60.67 35.67 38.50
C ASP A 13 -61.78 35.98 37.44
N ILE A 14 -62.60 35.05 36.90
CA ILE A 14 -62.77 33.59 37.02
C ILE A 14 -63.86 33.14 35.99
N LYS A 15 -63.84 31.90 35.46
CA LYS A 15 -65.00 31.14 34.88
C LYS A 15 -65.72 31.69 33.61
N ASP A 16 -66.68 31.01 32.96
CA ASP A 16 -66.98 29.57 32.68
C ASP A 16 -67.97 29.55 31.47
N ASP A 17 -68.21 28.36 30.92
CA ASP A 17 -69.43 27.92 30.21
C ASP A 17 -69.86 28.49 28.83
N VAL A 18 -69.74 27.61 27.83
CA VAL A 18 -70.81 27.08 26.95
C VAL A 18 -71.95 28.01 26.52
N ASP A 19 -72.07 28.28 25.21
CA ASP A 19 -73.28 27.89 24.45
C ASP A 19 -73.12 27.85 22.91
N GLU A 20 -74.00 27.04 22.31
CA GLU A 20 -74.03 26.42 20.97
C GLU A 20 -73.98 27.28 19.67
N VAL A 21 -74.21 26.56 18.54
CA VAL A 21 -74.72 27.01 17.22
C VAL A 21 -73.62 27.29 16.17
N LYS A 22 -73.52 26.60 15.01
CA LYS A 22 -74.50 25.78 14.26
C LYS A 22 -73.83 24.62 13.50
N ILE A 23 -74.51 23.49 13.42
CA ILE A 23 -74.18 22.38 12.50
C ILE A 23 -74.90 22.63 11.17
N ASP A 24 -74.16 22.66 10.06
CA ASP A 24 -74.72 22.41 8.72
C ASP A 24 -74.34 20.99 8.25
N LYS A 25 -75.25 20.37 7.50
CA LYS A 25 -75.31 18.91 7.31
C LYS A 25 -74.72 18.44 5.98
N LEU A 26 -74.14 17.23 6.03
CA LEU A 26 -73.95 16.26 4.93
C LEU A 26 -73.00 16.69 3.79
N ASN A 27 -71.97 15.91 3.46
CA ASN A 27 -72.10 14.54 2.98
C ASN A 27 -71.04 13.55 3.52
N LEU A 28 -71.50 12.33 3.82
CA LEU A 28 -70.68 11.16 4.11
C LEU A 28 -70.57 10.27 2.86
N SER A 29 -69.69 10.66 1.94
CA SER A 29 -69.17 9.78 0.89
C SER A 29 -67.98 10.45 0.22
N ASP A 30 -66.77 10.16 0.72
CA ASP A 30 -65.61 9.76 -0.07
C ASP A 30 -64.48 9.41 0.88
N THR A 31 -64.04 8.15 0.82
CA THR A 31 -62.94 7.63 1.64
C THR A 31 -61.61 7.89 0.93
N ASP A 32 -61.00 9.03 1.19
CA ASP A 32 -59.58 9.20 0.91
C ASP A 32 -58.77 8.49 2.01
N GLU A 33 -58.06 7.43 1.61
CA GLU A 33 -57.05 6.80 2.45
C GLU A 33 -56.03 7.88 2.86
N VAL A 34 -55.78 8.02 4.16
CA VAL A 34 -54.72 8.90 4.66
C VAL A 34 -53.38 8.28 4.29
N ILE A 35 -52.90 8.57 3.08
CA ILE A 35 -51.58 8.18 2.60
C ILE A 35 -50.55 8.87 3.50
N PRO A 36 -49.77 8.13 4.30
CA PRO A 36 -48.73 8.74 5.12
C PRO A 36 -47.69 9.43 4.22
N PRO A 37 -47.08 10.55 4.66
CA PRO A 37 -46.10 11.28 3.87
C PRO A 37 -44.99 10.33 3.37
N SER A 38 -44.69 10.39 2.06
CA SER A 38 -43.89 9.35 1.41
C SER A 38 -42.50 9.24 2.01
N GLN A 39 -42.27 8.15 2.75
CA GLN A 39 -40.94 7.80 3.23
C GLN A 39 -39.97 7.63 2.04
N PRO A 40 -38.66 7.87 2.24
CA PRO A 40 -37.65 7.57 1.24
C PRO A 40 -37.81 6.13 0.73
N ASP A 41 -37.88 5.96 -0.60
CA ASP A 41 -38.07 4.65 -1.22
C ASP A 41 -36.90 3.71 -0.88
N ASP A 42 -37.14 2.74 0.01
CA ASP A 42 -36.24 1.61 0.31
C ASP A 42 -35.69 0.98 -0.99
N SER A 43 -36.53 0.91 -2.03
CA SER A 43 -36.16 0.35 -3.34
C SER A 43 -35.10 1.17 -4.06
N ALA A 44 -34.91 2.46 -3.77
CA ALA A 44 -33.82 3.26 -4.33
C ALA A 44 -32.46 2.79 -3.76
N LEU A 45 -32.36 2.65 -2.44
CA LEU A 45 -31.17 2.08 -1.78
C LEU A 45 -30.93 0.65 -2.25
N ILE A 46 -31.96 -0.18 -2.27
CA ILE A 46 -31.82 -1.62 -2.53
C ILE A 46 -31.51 -1.90 -4.01
N ARG A 47 -32.03 -1.11 -4.96
CA ARG A 47 -31.55 -1.11 -6.35
C ARG A 47 -30.07 -0.74 -6.48
N GLN A 48 -29.59 0.26 -5.72
CA GLN A 48 -28.16 0.60 -5.70
C GLN A 48 -27.31 -0.54 -5.13
N LEU A 49 -27.75 -1.20 -4.04
CA LEU A 49 -27.07 -2.36 -3.45
C LEU A 49 -27.02 -3.55 -4.43
N ARG A 50 -28.13 -3.89 -5.10
CA ARG A 50 -28.18 -4.93 -6.16
C ARG A 50 -27.22 -4.60 -7.31
N SER A 51 -27.25 -3.36 -7.81
CA SER A 51 -26.38 -2.88 -8.89
C SER A 51 -24.90 -2.96 -8.52
N LEU A 52 -24.54 -2.51 -7.30
CA LEU A 52 -23.17 -2.53 -6.82
C LEU A 52 -22.66 -3.97 -6.55
N ALA A 53 -23.52 -4.87 -6.06
CA ALA A 53 -23.16 -6.29 -5.89
C ALA A 53 -22.92 -7.00 -7.22
N LYS A 54 -23.70 -6.67 -8.26
CA LYS A 54 -23.50 -7.19 -9.63
C LYS A 54 -22.21 -6.65 -10.26
N LYS A 55 -21.93 -5.36 -10.11
CA LYS A 55 -20.74 -4.69 -10.68
C LYS A 55 -19.46 -5.01 -9.92
N GLN A 56 -19.51 -5.14 -8.59
CA GLN A 56 -18.35 -5.27 -7.70
C GLN A 56 -18.59 -6.32 -6.59
N PRO A 57 -18.68 -7.62 -6.93
CA PRO A 57 -19.00 -8.70 -5.97
C PRO A 57 -17.93 -8.96 -4.89
N LYS A 58 -16.77 -8.29 -4.97
CA LYS A 58 -15.73 -8.25 -3.92
C LYS A 58 -15.91 -7.11 -2.92
N LEU A 59 -16.69 -6.07 -3.27
CA LEU A 59 -16.93 -4.89 -2.44
C LEU A 59 -18.17 -5.10 -1.56
N ILE A 60 -19.27 -5.60 -2.15
CA ILE A 60 -20.52 -5.95 -1.48
C ILE A 60 -21.08 -7.27 -2.03
N ARG A 61 -21.67 -8.08 -1.14
CA ARG A 61 -22.35 -9.34 -1.48
C ARG A 61 -23.73 -9.37 -0.81
N GLY A 62 -24.78 -9.60 -1.60
CA GLY A 62 -26.08 -10.04 -1.09
C GLY A 62 -26.10 -11.56 -1.00
N LYS A 63 -26.51 -12.13 0.15
CA LYS A 63 -26.80 -13.56 0.30
C LYS A 63 -28.29 -13.73 0.59
N LYS A 64 -28.99 -14.49 -0.25
CA LYS A 64 -30.40 -14.87 -0.07
C LYS A 64 -30.53 -15.98 0.98
N TYR A 65 -31.61 -15.91 1.77
CA TYR A 65 -32.01 -16.85 2.81
C TYR A 65 -33.51 -17.10 2.67
N THR A 66 -33.90 -18.35 2.45
CA THR A 66 -35.31 -18.79 2.47
C THR A 66 -35.69 -19.11 3.91
N ILE A 67 -36.87 -18.68 4.36
CA ILE A 67 -37.32 -18.96 5.73
C ILE A 67 -38.11 -20.26 5.76
N ALA A 68 -37.74 -21.18 6.66
CA ALA A 68 -38.39 -22.47 6.79
C ALA A 68 -39.89 -22.32 7.10
N GLY A 69 -40.75 -22.96 6.29
CA GLY A 69 -42.20 -22.88 6.42
C GLY A 69 -42.87 -21.64 5.82
N GLN A 70 -42.11 -20.73 5.18
CA GLN A 70 -42.64 -19.52 4.55
C GLN A 70 -42.18 -19.39 3.10
N SER A 71 -42.98 -18.72 2.26
CA SER A 71 -42.58 -18.29 0.90
C SER A 71 -41.76 -16.99 0.89
N ILE A 72 -41.25 -16.56 2.05
CA ILE A 72 -40.52 -15.30 2.23
C ILE A 72 -39.01 -15.56 2.07
N GLU A 73 -38.37 -14.76 1.22
CA GLU A 73 -36.92 -14.73 1.04
C GLU A 73 -36.34 -13.41 1.55
N LEU A 74 -35.22 -13.49 2.30
CA LEU A 74 -34.46 -12.33 2.78
C LEU A 74 -33.10 -12.27 2.09
N THR A 75 -32.69 -11.08 1.65
CA THR A 75 -31.30 -10.80 1.23
C THR A 75 -30.55 -10.12 2.37
N SER A 76 -29.50 -10.76 2.88
CA SER A 76 -28.54 -10.15 3.81
C SER A 76 -27.42 -9.47 3.04
N TRP A 77 -27.15 -8.20 3.35
CA TRP A 77 -26.12 -7.40 2.68
C TRP A 77 -24.83 -7.35 3.50
N LYS A 78 -23.75 -7.87 2.93
CA LYS A 78 -22.41 -7.87 3.53
C LYS A 78 -21.45 -7.00 2.72
N MET A 79 -21.09 -5.86 3.31
CA MET A 79 -20.09 -4.91 2.82
C MET A 79 -18.68 -5.28 3.30
N THR A 80 -17.65 -4.85 2.56
CA THR A 80 -16.23 -5.00 2.95
C THR A 80 -15.86 -4.01 4.06
N GLU A 81 -15.55 -4.53 5.26
CA GLU A 81 -15.52 -3.76 6.53
C GLU A 81 -14.54 -2.57 6.54
N TRP A 82 -13.37 -2.66 5.88
CA TRP A 82 -12.40 -1.55 5.88
C TRP A 82 -12.79 -0.39 4.94
N MET A 83 -13.65 -0.64 3.94
CA MET A 83 -14.06 0.39 2.97
C MET A 83 -14.98 1.45 3.57
N TYR A 84 -15.65 1.18 4.69
CA TYR A 84 -16.44 2.17 5.42
C TYR A 84 -15.59 3.37 5.92
N THR A 85 -14.27 3.21 6.08
CA THR A 85 -13.34 4.30 6.49
C THR A 85 -13.01 5.28 5.35
N LYS A 86 -13.41 4.98 4.11
CA LYS A 86 -13.12 5.83 2.96
C LYS A 86 -14.02 7.06 2.94
N SER A 87 -13.44 8.17 2.46
CA SER A 87 -14.13 9.43 2.23
C SER A 87 -13.89 9.86 0.78
N PRO A 88 -14.93 9.87 -0.09
CA PRO A 88 -16.29 9.38 0.17
C PRO A 88 -16.33 7.86 0.41
N CYS A 89 -17.34 7.40 1.15
CA CYS A 89 -17.62 5.98 1.33
C CYS A 89 -18.15 5.39 0.01
N PRO A 90 -17.68 4.22 -0.48
CA PRO A 90 -18.14 3.64 -1.73
C PRO A 90 -19.49 2.90 -1.61
N PHE A 91 -20.09 2.87 -0.41
CA PHE A 91 -21.39 2.24 -0.16
C PHE A 91 -22.50 3.29 -0.11
N PRO A 92 -23.71 2.99 -0.62
CA PRO A 92 -24.85 3.91 -0.57
C PRO A 92 -25.51 4.02 0.81
N THR A 93 -25.01 3.28 1.81
CA THR A 93 -25.44 3.35 3.21
C THR A 93 -24.28 2.92 4.12
N LEU A 94 -24.23 3.46 5.34
CA LEU A 94 -23.30 3.04 6.38
C LEU A 94 -23.87 1.89 7.25
N ALA A 95 -25.11 1.44 7.00
CA ALA A 95 -25.75 0.36 7.75
C ALA A 95 -24.90 -0.92 7.81
N ARG A 96 -24.84 -1.53 9.00
CA ARG A 96 -24.00 -2.69 9.33
C ARG A 96 -24.84 -3.79 9.97
N GLY A 97 -25.37 -4.66 9.11
CA GLY A 97 -26.36 -5.67 9.48
C GLY A 97 -27.71 -5.32 8.88
N LEU A 98 -27.80 -5.45 7.55
CA LEU A 98 -28.95 -5.02 6.76
C LEU A 98 -29.56 -6.25 6.08
N PHE A 99 -30.84 -6.51 6.34
CA PHE A 99 -31.60 -7.57 5.66
C PHE A 99 -32.84 -6.97 5.02
N THR A 100 -33.09 -7.33 3.77
CA THR A 100 -34.16 -6.76 2.94
C THR A 100 -34.99 -7.86 2.26
N ARG A 101 -36.23 -7.56 1.89
CA ARG A 101 -37.08 -8.46 1.09
C ARG A 101 -37.74 -7.73 -0.06
N TRP A 102 -38.14 -8.49 -1.07
CA TRP A 102 -39.11 -8.06 -2.07
C TRP A 102 -40.52 -8.35 -1.56
N VAL A 103 -41.45 -7.41 -1.74
CA VAL A 103 -42.87 -7.58 -1.47
C VAL A 103 -43.62 -7.34 -2.79
N PRO A 104 -44.08 -8.39 -3.49
CA PRO A 104 -44.80 -8.22 -4.74
C PRO A 104 -46.12 -7.48 -4.52
N ALA A 105 -46.55 -6.73 -5.53
CA ALA A 105 -47.89 -6.19 -5.60
C ALA A 105 -48.91 -7.32 -5.84
N ARG A 106 -50.15 -7.14 -5.40
CA ARG A 106 -51.22 -8.13 -5.62
C ARG A 106 -51.44 -8.34 -7.12
N GLY A 107 -51.35 -9.58 -7.60
CA GLY A 107 -51.43 -9.95 -9.01
C GLY A 107 -50.09 -9.93 -9.76
N HIS A 108 -49.00 -9.54 -9.10
CA HIS A 108 -47.63 -9.49 -9.64
C HIS A 108 -46.70 -10.50 -8.95
N GLU A 109 -47.24 -11.57 -8.36
CA GLU A 109 -46.48 -12.55 -7.57
C GLU A 109 -45.45 -13.35 -8.40
N ASN A 110 -45.62 -13.39 -9.73
CA ASN A 110 -44.72 -14.06 -10.68
C ASN A 110 -43.76 -13.10 -11.41
N ASP A 111 -43.87 -11.79 -11.19
CA ASP A 111 -43.04 -10.80 -11.87
C ASP A 111 -41.61 -10.76 -11.30
N PRO A 112 -40.59 -10.37 -12.10
CA PRO A 112 -39.22 -10.29 -11.63
C PRO A 112 -39.03 -9.31 -10.46
N GLU A 113 -38.25 -9.73 -9.45
CA GLU A 113 -37.83 -8.89 -8.33
C GLU A 113 -37.22 -7.57 -8.80
N GLY A 114 -37.84 -6.45 -8.43
CA GLY A 114 -37.41 -5.10 -8.83
C GLY A 114 -38.00 -4.58 -10.14
N ALA A 115 -38.96 -5.28 -10.77
CA ALA A 115 -39.69 -4.76 -11.92
C ALA A 115 -40.57 -3.54 -11.54
N PRO A 116 -40.61 -2.45 -12.34
CA PRO A 116 -41.42 -1.28 -12.03
C PRO A 116 -42.91 -1.61 -11.90
N GLY A 117 -43.53 -1.20 -10.79
CA GLY A 117 -44.95 -1.45 -10.49
C GLY A 117 -45.28 -2.86 -9.96
N ALA A 118 -44.39 -3.84 -10.14
CA ALA A 118 -44.61 -5.23 -9.72
C ALA A 118 -44.51 -5.49 -8.20
N GLY A 119 -44.11 -4.49 -7.41
CA GLY A 119 -43.91 -4.62 -5.98
C GLY A 119 -43.04 -3.51 -5.41
N LYS A 120 -42.64 -3.69 -4.14
CA LYS A 120 -41.73 -2.78 -3.43
C LYS A 120 -40.65 -3.56 -2.70
N ASP A 121 -39.47 -2.96 -2.58
CA ASP A 121 -38.48 -3.43 -1.63
C ASP A 121 -38.82 -2.98 -0.21
N GLN A 122 -38.35 -3.73 0.78
CA GLN A 122 -38.51 -3.39 2.20
C GLN A 122 -37.27 -3.77 3.01
N ILE A 123 -36.81 -2.86 3.87
CA ILE A 123 -35.86 -3.14 4.95
C ILE A 123 -36.58 -3.91 6.06
N VAL A 124 -36.09 -5.12 6.36
CA VAL A 124 -36.64 -5.99 7.40
C VAL A 124 -35.82 -5.91 8.68
N VAL A 125 -34.49 -5.84 8.56
CA VAL A 125 -33.55 -5.68 9.68
C VAL A 125 -32.64 -4.50 9.40
N ARG A 126 -32.57 -3.57 10.35
CA ARG A 126 -31.73 -2.36 10.27
C ARG A 126 -30.81 -2.29 11.48
N GLY A 127 -29.65 -2.92 11.39
CA GLY A 127 -28.55 -2.73 12.36
C GLY A 127 -28.04 -1.29 12.36
N TYR A 128 -27.19 -0.94 13.33
CA TYR A 128 -26.60 0.41 13.39
C TYR A 128 -25.79 0.74 12.14
N ASP A 129 -25.52 2.02 11.94
CA ASP A 129 -24.44 2.42 11.06
C ASP A 129 -23.07 2.00 11.61
N LYS A 130 -22.10 1.85 10.71
CA LYS A 130 -20.71 1.59 11.09
C LYS A 130 -20.12 2.82 11.81
N PHE A 131 -20.01 2.72 13.13
CA PHE A 131 -19.32 3.70 13.96
C PHE A 131 -17.85 3.35 14.23
N PHE A 132 -17.03 4.39 14.37
CA PHE A 132 -15.58 4.35 14.39
C PHE A 132 -15.02 4.69 15.77
N ASN A 133 -13.82 4.19 16.08
CA ASN A 133 -13.09 4.47 17.31
C ASN A 133 -12.64 5.93 17.28
N MET A 134 -12.21 6.46 18.42
CA MET A 134 -11.42 7.68 18.43
C MET A 134 -10.26 7.55 17.44
N ASN A 135 -10.07 8.61 16.64
CA ASN A 135 -9.03 8.75 15.61
C ASN A 135 -9.07 7.74 14.43
N GLU A 136 -10.02 6.79 14.38
CA GLU A 136 -10.14 5.81 13.27
C GLU A 136 -10.60 6.48 11.94
N VAL A 137 -11.23 7.66 12.00
CA VAL A 137 -11.64 8.48 10.84
C VAL A 137 -11.56 9.98 11.17
N LYS A 138 -11.46 10.85 10.14
CA LYS A 138 -11.22 12.30 10.29
C LYS A 138 -12.27 13.07 11.10
N TRP A 139 -13.50 12.57 11.17
CA TRP A 139 -14.61 13.16 11.92
C TRP A 139 -14.80 12.55 13.33
N ASN A 140 -13.89 11.66 13.76
CA ASN A 140 -13.87 11.01 15.08
C ASN A 140 -12.62 11.41 15.90
N THR A 141 -12.07 12.61 15.73
CA THR A 141 -11.08 13.20 16.66
C THR A 141 -11.81 14.00 17.74
N TRP A 142 -11.16 14.28 18.87
CA TRP A 142 -11.79 15.06 19.95
C TRP A 142 -12.25 16.45 19.48
N GLU A 143 -11.43 17.09 18.66
CA GLU A 143 -11.65 18.42 18.08
C GLU A 143 -12.78 18.38 17.05
N ALA A 144 -12.90 17.29 16.28
CA ALA A 144 -14.01 17.12 15.34
C ALA A 144 -15.34 16.88 16.06
N LEU A 145 -15.34 16.11 17.16
CA LEU A 145 -16.53 15.85 17.95
C LEU A 145 -17.00 17.11 18.69
N GLU A 146 -16.12 17.88 19.32
CA GLU A 146 -16.44 19.15 19.99
C GLU A 146 -17.11 20.17 19.07
N ILE A 147 -16.74 20.12 17.78
CA ILE A 147 -17.26 21.01 16.75
C ILE A 147 -18.60 20.53 16.18
N HIS A 148 -18.65 19.25 15.75
CA HIS A 148 -19.71 18.73 14.87
C HIS A 148 -20.76 17.87 15.59
N THR A 149 -20.67 17.68 16.90
CA THR A 149 -21.66 16.93 17.69
C THR A 149 -22.28 17.80 18.79
N THR A 150 -23.40 17.36 19.35
CA THR A 150 -24.15 18.13 20.36
C THR A 150 -24.75 17.24 21.43
N SER A 151 -24.93 17.79 22.63
CA SER A 151 -25.61 17.17 23.77
C SER A 151 -26.98 16.60 23.41
N PRO A 152 -27.44 15.53 24.09
CA PRO A 152 -26.75 14.79 25.16
C PRO A 152 -25.75 13.75 24.63
N TYR A 153 -24.66 13.52 25.38
CA TYR A 153 -23.68 12.47 25.12
C TYR A 153 -23.96 11.25 26.02
N THR A 154 -24.69 10.26 25.51
CA THR A 154 -24.99 9.03 26.28
C THR A 154 -23.94 7.96 26.00
N LEU A 155 -23.11 7.64 26.99
CA LEU A 155 -22.17 6.52 26.96
C LEU A 155 -22.89 5.25 27.43
N THR A 156 -23.17 4.34 26.49
CA THR A 156 -23.62 2.99 26.84
C THR A 156 -22.43 2.04 26.93
N LEU A 157 -22.43 1.17 27.94
CA LEU A 157 -21.41 0.13 28.14
C LEU A 157 -21.25 -0.68 26.86
N LYS A 158 -20.01 -0.83 26.38
CA LYS A 158 -19.75 -1.63 25.19
C LYS A 158 -19.62 -3.11 25.56
N SER A 159 -20.76 -3.77 25.79
CA SER A 159 -20.87 -5.23 26.02
C SER A 159 -20.05 -6.04 25.00
N ASN A 160 -19.64 -7.23 25.42
CA ASN A 160 -18.55 -8.01 24.83
C ASN A 160 -19.07 -9.41 24.49
N GLY A 161 -19.84 -9.49 23.40
CA GLY A 161 -20.49 -10.72 22.97
C GLY A 161 -20.66 -10.76 21.45
N CYS A 162 -21.80 -11.25 20.99
CA CYS A 162 -22.18 -11.18 19.59
C CYS A 162 -23.49 -10.42 19.36
N ILE A 163 -23.54 -9.60 18.31
CA ILE A 163 -24.71 -8.80 17.99
C ILE A 163 -25.83 -9.65 17.39
N ILE A 164 -27.01 -9.53 18.01
CA ILE A 164 -28.27 -10.16 17.62
C ILE A 164 -29.26 -9.06 17.21
N PHE A 165 -29.92 -9.25 16.08
CA PHE A 165 -31.03 -8.42 15.63
C PHE A 165 -32.33 -9.22 15.71
N MET A 166 -33.39 -8.55 16.16
CA MET A 166 -34.74 -9.12 16.23
C MET A 166 -35.69 -8.16 15.52
N ALA A 167 -36.46 -8.67 14.56
CA ALA A 167 -37.40 -7.86 13.78
C ALA A 167 -38.60 -8.70 13.31
N ALA A 168 -39.72 -8.03 13.04
CA ALA A 168 -40.97 -8.70 12.68
C ALA A 168 -41.23 -8.67 11.16
N LEU A 169 -41.49 -9.83 10.55
CA LEU A 169 -41.89 -9.96 9.15
C LEU A 169 -43.35 -9.58 8.92
N THR A 170 -44.18 -9.92 9.90
CA THR A 170 -45.63 -9.72 9.99
C THR A 170 -45.97 -9.47 11.47
N PRO A 171 -47.18 -9.02 11.83
CA PRO A 171 -47.56 -8.81 13.24
C PRO A 171 -47.44 -10.04 14.16
N THR A 172 -47.24 -11.24 13.61
CA THR A 172 -47.14 -12.49 14.39
C THR A 172 -45.83 -13.25 14.20
N GLU A 173 -44.99 -12.87 13.23
CA GLU A 173 -43.80 -13.63 12.85
C GLU A 173 -42.54 -12.79 13.06
N LEU A 174 -41.63 -13.34 13.88
CA LEU A 174 -40.36 -12.72 14.24
C LEU A 174 -39.19 -13.50 13.61
N ILE A 175 -38.24 -12.76 13.05
CA ILE A 175 -36.91 -13.27 12.72
C ILE A 175 -35.89 -12.82 13.78
N VAL A 176 -34.97 -13.74 14.07
CA VAL A 176 -33.76 -13.47 14.86
C VAL A 176 -32.56 -13.71 13.95
N THR A 177 -31.65 -12.74 13.87
CA THR A 177 -30.44 -12.85 13.04
C THR A 177 -29.19 -12.48 13.84
N SER A 178 -28.08 -13.10 13.47
CA SER A 178 -26.76 -12.58 13.76
C SER A 178 -26.41 -11.45 12.77
N LYS A 179 -25.24 -10.82 12.92
CA LYS A 179 -24.76 -9.74 12.03
C LYS A 179 -25.04 -9.94 10.52
N HIS A 180 -24.87 -11.16 9.98
CA HIS A 180 -24.97 -11.47 8.54
C HIS A 180 -25.62 -12.84 8.23
N ALA A 181 -26.21 -13.53 9.23
CA ALA A 181 -26.76 -14.87 9.05
C ALA A 181 -28.01 -15.13 9.90
N LEU A 182 -28.90 -15.95 9.35
CA LEU A 182 -30.17 -16.43 9.91
C LEU A 182 -30.14 -17.97 9.86
N GLY A 183 -30.69 -18.63 10.89
CA GLY A 183 -30.86 -20.08 10.94
C GLY A 183 -29.56 -20.87 11.13
N ASP A 184 -29.56 -22.11 10.67
CA ASP A 184 -28.43 -23.04 10.74
C ASP A 184 -27.23 -22.55 9.92
N ILE A 185 -26.02 -22.88 10.39
CA ILE A 185 -24.77 -22.63 9.68
C ILE A 185 -24.03 -23.96 9.54
N GLU A 186 -23.71 -24.33 8.30
CA GLU A 186 -22.96 -25.54 7.96
C GLU A 186 -21.63 -25.60 8.73
N GLY A 187 -21.48 -26.60 9.60
CA GLY A 187 -20.30 -26.81 10.45
C GLY A 187 -20.38 -26.26 11.89
N ALA A 188 -21.48 -25.60 12.29
CA ALA A 188 -21.74 -25.21 13.68
C ALA A 188 -22.82 -26.10 14.32
N SER A 189 -22.73 -26.36 15.63
CA SER A 189 -23.74 -27.12 16.39
C SER A 189 -25.00 -26.28 16.72
N VAL A 190 -24.80 -25.00 17.04
CA VAL A 190 -25.84 -23.99 17.26
C VAL A 190 -25.29 -22.66 16.73
N SER A 191 -26.06 -21.94 15.91
CA SER A 191 -25.65 -20.63 15.40
C SER A 191 -25.92 -19.51 16.41
N HIS A 192 -25.20 -18.38 16.30
CA HIS A 192 -25.47 -17.18 17.12
C HIS A 192 -26.92 -16.72 17.02
N ALA A 193 -27.55 -16.85 15.85
CA ALA A 193 -28.97 -16.51 15.65
C ALA A 193 -29.89 -17.43 16.47
N GLN A 194 -29.64 -18.74 16.44
CA GLN A 194 -30.40 -19.73 17.22
C GLN A 194 -30.20 -19.56 18.73
N LYS A 195 -28.97 -19.25 19.18
CA LYS A 195 -28.72 -19.00 20.60
C LYS A 195 -29.36 -17.69 21.07
N GLY A 196 -29.35 -16.65 20.23
CA GLY A 196 -30.10 -15.42 20.47
C GLY A 196 -31.61 -15.68 20.56
N GLU A 197 -32.14 -16.54 19.71
CA GLU A 197 -33.55 -16.95 19.74
C GLU A 197 -33.91 -17.76 21.00
N GLU A 198 -33.07 -18.72 21.42
CA GLU A 198 -33.22 -19.45 22.69
C GLU A 198 -33.27 -18.50 23.88
N TRP A 199 -32.41 -17.47 23.91
CA TRP A 199 -32.41 -16.48 24.97
C TRP A 199 -33.58 -15.51 24.91
N LEU A 200 -34.04 -15.12 23.72
CA LEU A 200 -35.25 -14.31 23.57
C LEU A 200 -36.45 -15.00 24.20
N GLU A 201 -36.69 -16.29 23.89
CA GLU A 201 -37.81 -17.03 24.46
C GLU A 201 -37.70 -17.15 26.00
N LYS A 202 -36.48 -17.18 26.58
CA LYS A 202 -36.28 -17.12 28.04
C LYS A 202 -36.65 -15.76 28.62
N HIS A 203 -36.20 -14.65 28.00
CA HIS A 203 -36.50 -13.29 28.45
C HIS A 203 -38.00 -12.99 28.38
N LEU A 204 -38.65 -13.29 27.25
CA LEU A 204 -40.10 -13.13 27.09
C LEU A 204 -40.89 -13.94 28.13
N LYS A 205 -40.50 -15.20 28.36
CA LYS A 205 -41.11 -16.06 29.37
C LYS A 205 -40.93 -15.52 30.80
N SER A 206 -39.81 -14.86 31.09
CA SER A 206 -39.55 -14.29 32.43
C SER A 206 -40.53 -13.18 32.82
N VAL A 207 -41.04 -12.43 31.84
CA VAL A 207 -42.05 -11.38 32.02
C VAL A 207 -43.46 -11.80 31.59
N GLY A 208 -43.68 -13.10 31.33
CA GLY A 208 -44.99 -13.66 30.98
C GLY A 208 -45.54 -13.25 29.60
N LYS A 209 -44.69 -12.73 28.70
CA LYS A 209 -45.08 -12.29 27.36
C LYS A 209 -44.77 -13.35 26.29
N THR A 210 -45.42 -13.25 25.12
CA THR A 210 -45.21 -14.19 24.02
C THR A 210 -44.39 -13.59 22.88
N ARG A 211 -43.76 -14.45 22.07
CA ARG A 211 -43.10 -14.09 20.81
C ARG A 211 -44.03 -13.33 19.85
N LYS A 212 -45.34 -13.61 19.86
CA LYS A 212 -46.31 -12.92 19.01
C LYS A 212 -46.53 -11.48 19.46
N ASP A 213 -46.60 -11.22 20.76
CA ASP A 213 -46.74 -9.86 21.31
C ASP A 213 -45.49 -9.02 20.98
N PHE A 214 -44.32 -9.65 21.06
CA PHE A 214 -43.04 -9.03 20.70
C PHE A 214 -42.95 -8.72 19.20
N ALA A 215 -43.32 -9.67 18.35
CA ALA A 215 -43.40 -9.48 16.90
C ALA A 215 -44.37 -8.33 16.56
N LYS A 216 -45.58 -8.31 17.14
CA LYS A 216 -46.56 -7.25 16.94
C LYS A 216 -46.00 -5.88 17.31
N THR A 217 -45.36 -5.78 18.48
CA THR A 217 -44.82 -4.50 18.98
C THR A 217 -43.69 -3.97 18.10
N LEU A 218 -42.78 -4.82 17.64
CA LEU A 218 -41.72 -4.43 16.69
C LEU A 218 -42.29 -4.10 15.30
N PHE A 219 -43.35 -4.79 14.87
CA PHE A 219 -44.01 -4.55 13.59
C PHE A 219 -44.71 -3.19 13.58
N ASP A 220 -45.58 -2.94 14.56
CA ASP A 220 -46.40 -1.72 14.67
C ASP A 220 -45.55 -0.46 14.84
N ARG A 221 -44.43 -0.56 15.59
CA ARG A 221 -43.46 0.55 15.78
C ARG A 221 -42.41 0.63 14.65
N ASN A 222 -42.43 -0.28 13.68
CA ASN A 222 -41.46 -0.39 12.59
C ASN A 222 -39.98 -0.50 13.05
N LEU A 223 -39.70 -1.27 14.11
CA LEU A 223 -38.40 -1.36 14.77
C LEU A 223 -37.62 -2.65 14.45
N THR A 224 -36.30 -2.54 14.53
CA THR A 224 -35.35 -3.63 14.76
C THR A 224 -34.80 -3.50 16.19
N ALA A 225 -35.05 -4.47 17.05
CA ALA A 225 -34.38 -4.55 18.34
C ALA A 225 -32.95 -5.10 18.16
N VAL A 226 -32.01 -4.50 18.87
CA VAL A 226 -30.58 -4.77 18.77
C VAL A 226 -30.03 -5.06 20.16
N ALA A 227 -29.50 -6.27 20.34
CA ALA A 227 -28.92 -6.73 21.59
C ALA A 227 -27.57 -7.40 21.36
N GLU A 228 -26.73 -7.41 22.39
CA GLU A 228 -25.50 -8.21 22.43
C GLU A 228 -25.79 -9.47 23.26
N LEU A 229 -25.67 -10.65 22.64
CA LEU A 229 -25.71 -11.92 23.35
C LEU A 229 -24.37 -12.13 24.06
N CYS A 230 -24.44 -12.18 25.39
CA CYS A 230 -23.30 -12.43 26.26
C CYS A 230 -23.59 -13.71 27.05
N ASP A 231 -22.97 -14.82 26.65
CA ASP A 231 -23.18 -16.14 27.24
C ASP A 231 -21.91 -17.00 27.12
N ASP A 232 -21.08 -16.98 28.17
CA ASP A 232 -19.83 -17.75 28.24
C ASP A 232 -20.05 -19.27 28.14
N SER A 233 -21.27 -19.76 28.42
CA SER A 233 -21.64 -21.17 28.21
C SER A 233 -21.89 -21.54 26.75
N PHE A 234 -21.93 -20.54 25.87
CA PHE A 234 -22.05 -20.66 24.42
C PHE A 234 -20.79 -20.21 23.67
N GLU A 235 -20.26 -19.02 23.95
CA GLU A 235 -18.97 -18.53 23.42
C GLU A 235 -18.35 -17.51 24.39
N GLU A 236 -17.15 -17.79 24.91
CA GLU A 236 -16.36 -16.84 25.69
C GLU A 236 -15.65 -15.82 24.78
N HIS A 237 -15.79 -14.53 25.10
CA HIS A 237 -15.20 -13.45 24.29
C HIS A 237 -13.85 -12.95 24.82
N VAL A 238 -13.87 -11.91 25.67
CA VAL A 238 -12.69 -11.28 26.31
C VAL A 238 -12.96 -10.98 27.78
N LEU A 239 -14.18 -10.57 28.12
CA LEU A 239 -14.64 -10.33 29.48
C LEU A 239 -15.58 -11.46 29.92
N PRO A 240 -15.45 -11.96 31.17
CA PRO A 240 -16.39 -12.94 31.71
C PRO A 240 -17.75 -12.32 32.02
N TYR A 241 -18.81 -13.10 31.83
CA TYR A 241 -20.17 -12.75 32.24
C TYR A 241 -20.62 -13.63 33.40
N PRO A 242 -20.98 -13.04 34.56
CA PRO A 242 -21.57 -13.80 35.65
C PRO A 242 -22.99 -14.27 35.25
N LYS A 243 -23.50 -15.30 35.94
CA LYS A 243 -24.73 -16.02 35.54
C LYS A 243 -25.98 -15.13 35.51
N ASP A 244 -26.03 -14.11 36.36
CA ASP A 244 -27.07 -13.08 36.43
C ASP A 244 -27.03 -12.08 35.27
N LYS A 245 -25.86 -11.91 34.62
CA LYS A 245 -25.68 -11.07 33.43
C LYS A 245 -25.55 -11.87 32.12
N THR A 246 -25.81 -13.18 32.18
CA THR A 246 -25.80 -14.06 31.01
C THR A 246 -27.13 -13.89 30.26
N GLY A 247 -27.09 -13.50 28.99
CA GLY A 247 -28.30 -13.28 28.19
C GLY A 247 -28.17 -12.24 27.08
N LEU A 248 -29.27 -11.60 26.72
CA LEU A 248 -29.35 -10.57 25.69
C LEU A 248 -29.35 -9.19 26.35
N HIS A 249 -28.25 -8.45 26.16
CA HIS A 249 -28.10 -7.08 26.62
C HIS A 249 -28.70 -6.16 25.56
N LEU A 250 -29.92 -5.68 25.77
CA LEU A 250 -30.57 -4.79 24.82
C LEU A 250 -29.88 -3.43 24.85
N HIS A 251 -29.44 -2.97 23.69
CA HIS A 251 -28.75 -1.69 23.55
C HIS A 251 -29.31 -0.82 22.42
N GLY A 252 -30.27 -1.27 21.60
CA GLY A 252 -30.87 -0.39 20.60
C GLY A 252 -32.23 -0.82 20.07
N LEU A 253 -32.95 0.18 19.59
CA LEU A 253 -34.21 0.04 18.86
C LEU A 253 -34.08 0.96 17.64
N ASN A 254 -33.73 0.37 16.50
CA ASN A 254 -33.49 1.11 15.26
C ASN A 254 -34.75 1.10 14.40
N GLU A 255 -35.10 2.23 13.81
CA GLU A 255 -36.18 2.28 12.82
C GLU A 255 -35.77 1.60 11.52
N ARG A 256 -36.69 0.85 10.91
CA ARG A 256 -36.47 0.18 9.62
C ARG A 256 -36.69 1.16 8.47
N ARG A 257 -35.69 2.02 8.25
CA ARG A 257 -35.62 3.02 7.16
C ARG A 257 -34.19 3.20 6.65
N VAL A 258 -34.05 3.94 5.55
CA VAL A 258 -32.77 4.21 4.87
C VAL A 258 -31.79 4.98 5.77
N GLU A 259 -32.21 6.11 6.32
CA GLU A 259 -31.38 6.92 7.24
C GLU A 259 -31.13 6.20 8.57
N PHE A 260 -30.09 6.60 9.29
CA PHE A 260 -29.90 6.12 10.67
C PHE A 260 -30.80 6.89 11.63
N SER A 261 -31.65 6.14 12.32
CA SER A 261 -32.54 6.61 13.37
C SER A 261 -32.67 5.49 14.42
N THR A 262 -32.52 5.86 15.68
CA THR A 262 -32.56 4.94 16.83
C THR A 262 -33.23 5.65 18.00
N LEU A 263 -33.98 4.92 18.81
CA LEU A 263 -34.68 5.47 19.96
C LEU A 263 -33.72 5.90 21.08
N GLY A 264 -34.22 6.77 21.97
CA GLY A 264 -33.46 7.27 23.11
C GLY A 264 -33.03 6.14 24.06
N ASN A 265 -31.96 6.37 24.84
CA ASN A 265 -31.49 5.35 25.78
C ASN A 265 -32.57 4.95 26.78
N ASP A 266 -33.36 5.90 27.27
CA ASP A 266 -34.40 5.66 28.26
C ASP A 266 -35.54 4.81 27.68
N GLU A 267 -35.88 5.00 26.39
CA GLU A 267 -36.82 4.12 25.67
C GLU A 267 -36.26 2.71 25.50
N VAL A 268 -34.96 2.58 25.24
CA VAL A 268 -34.28 1.27 25.13
C VAL A 268 -34.24 0.56 26.48
N VAL A 269 -34.00 1.28 27.58
CA VAL A 269 -34.03 0.71 28.95
C VAL A 269 -35.45 0.31 29.32
N ALA A 270 -36.44 1.19 29.13
CA ALA A 270 -37.84 0.87 29.41
C ALA A 270 -38.32 -0.35 28.60
N PHE A 271 -37.94 -0.44 27.32
CA PHE A 271 -38.26 -1.60 26.49
C PHE A 271 -37.45 -2.86 26.90
N ALA A 272 -36.24 -2.72 27.43
CA ALA A 272 -35.51 -3.85 27.98
C ALA A 272 -36.27 -4.45 29.17
N GLU A 273 -36.66 -3.61 30.13
CA GLU A 273 -37.46 -3.98 31.30
C GLU A 273 -38.83 -4.56 30.91
N GLU A 274 -39.54 -3.91 29.97
CA GLU A 274 -40.87 -4.30 29.51
C GLU A 274 -40.88 -5.69 28.84
N TRP A 275 -39.76 -6.14 28.27
CA TRP A 275 -39.64 -7.39 27.52
C TRP A 275 -38.66 -8.40 28.14
N GLY A 276 -38.16 -8.11 29.34
CA GLY A 276 -37.31 -9.01 30.14
C GLY A 276 -35.85 -9.08 29.71
N PHE A 277 -35.38 -8.19 28.82
CA PHE A 277 -33.97 -8.13 28.43
C PHE A 277 -33.09 -7.53 29.54
N ILE A 278 -31.78 -7.80 29.47
CA ILE A 278 -30.81 -7.13 30.34
C ILE A 278 -30.60 -5.70 29.79
N ALA A 279 -30.88 -4.69 30.62
CA ALA A 279 -30.63 -3.30 30.27
C ALA A 279 -29.12 -3.00 30.23
N THR A 280 -28.65 -2.36 29.14
CA THR A 280 -27.25 -1.98 29.02
C THR A 280 -26.94 -0.76 29.90
N PRO A 281 -25.99 -0.83 30.85
CA PRO A 281 -25.65 0.30 31.72
C PRO A 281 -25.21 1.54 30.92
N ALA A 282 -25.66 2.72 31.34
CA ALA A 282 -25.45 3.97 30.64
C ALA A 282 -25.11 5.13 31.59
N ILE A 283 -24.39 6.13 31.09
CA ILE A 283 -24.17 7.42 31.74
C ILE A 283 -24.21 8.54 30.71
N THR A 284 -24.81 9.68 31.05
CA THR A 284 -25.00 10.81 30.15
C THR A 284 -24.23 12.02 30.63
N PHE A 285 -23.60 12.73 29.69
CA PHE A 285 -22.94 14.03 29.92
C PHE A 285 -23.45 15.08 28.94
N ASP A 286 -23.36 16.35 29.33
CA ASP A 286 -23.77 17.47 28.48
C ASP A 286 -22.64 17.94 27.56
N THR A 287 -21.38 17.64 27.89
CA THR A 287 -20.22 18.07 27.08
C THR A 287 -19.28 16.93 26.71
N ILE A 288 -18.69 17.01 25.51
CA ILE A 288 -17.63 16.09 25.07
C ILE A 288 -16.38 16.13 25.96
N GLU A 289 -16.14 17.25 26.66
CA GLU A 289 -15.03 17.39 27.60
C GLU A 289 -15.23 16.49 28.83
N GLU A 290 -16.46 16.37 29.33
CA GLU A 290 -16.80 15.45 30.41
C GLU A 290 -16.71 14.00 29.96
N VAL A 291 -17.19 13.68 28.75
CA VAL A 291 -17.00 12.36 28.12
C VAL A 291 -15.51 11.98 28.14
N LYS A 292 -14.63 12.87 27.66
CA LYS A 292 -13.18 12.66 27.62
C LYS A 292 -12.60 12.40 29.01
N LYS A 293 -12.85 13.31 29.96
CA LYS A 293 -12.35 13.19 31.35
C LYS A 293 -12.80 11.89 32.02
N PHE A 294 -14.07 11.52 31.83
CA PHE A 294 -14.61 10.27 32.33
C PHE A 294 -13.89 9.07 31.72
N THR A 295 -13.78 8.99 30.38
CA THR A 295 -13.12 7.85 29.74
C THR A 295 -11.61 7.78 30.01
N ASP A 296 -10.92 8.91 30.14
CA ASP A 296 -9.50 8.95 30.54
C ASP A 296 -9.29 8.44 31.98
N SER A 297 -10.29 8.60 32.86
CA SER A 297 -10.29 8.03 34.22
C SER A 297 -10.55 6.52 34.20
N ILE A 298 -11.52 6.05 33.40
CA ILE A 298 -11.81 4.62 33.29
C ILE A 298 -10.64 3.89 32.60
N ALA A 299 -10.00 4.48 31.59
CA ALA A 299 -8.83 3.91 30.91
C ALA A 299 -7.66 3.59 31.86
N LYS A 300 -7.47 4.39 32.93
CA LYS A 300 -6.42 4.18 33.94
C LYS A 300 -6.77 3.09 34.95
N THR A 301 -8.04 2.84 35.19
CA THR A 301 -8.52 1.87 36.20
C THR A 301 -8.91 0.52 35.58
N GLY A 302 -9.24 0.50 34.28
CA GLY A 302 -9.77 -0.67 33.57
C GLY A 302 -11.18 -1.08 33.99
N THR A 303 -11.82 -0.36 34.92
CA THR A 303 -13.07 -0.78 35.55
C THR A 303 -14.08 0.36 35.71
N TRP A 304 -15.36 0.03 35.58
CA TRP A 304 -16.48 0.91 35.90
C TRP A 304 -17.47 0.17 36.81
N HIS A 305 -17.93 0.81 37.88
CA HIS A 305 -18.72 0.16 38.96
C HIS A 305 -18.11 -1.13 39.53
N GLY A 306 -16.78 -1.28 39.49
CA GLY A 306 -16.06 -2.47 39.95
C GLY A 306 -15.94 -3.60 38.92
N GLU A 307 -16.53 -3.45 37.74
CA GLU A 307 -16.50 -4.44 36.65
C GLU A 307 -15.51 -4.01 35.57
N ALA A 308 -14.80 -4.96 34.96
CA ALA A 308 -13.87 -4.69 33.88
C ALA A 308 -14.62 -4.28 32.59
N VAL A 309 -14.16 -3.24 31.91
CA VAL A 309 -14.86 -2.63 30.76
C VAL A 309 -13.95 -2.53 29.54
N GLU A 310 -14.36 -3.07 28.39
CA GLU A 310 -13.60 -2.94 27.12
C GLU A 310 -13.67 -1.52 26.54
N GLY A 311 -14.71 -0.77 26.90
CA GLY A 311 -14.96 0.59 26.41
C GLY A 311 -16.43 0.99 26.45
N PHE A 312 -16.75 2.09 25.78
CA PHE A 312 -18.08 2.66 25.67
C PHE A 312 -18.46 2.92 24.20
N VAL A 313 -19.76 2.86 23.91
CA VAL A 313 -20.35 3.43 22.69
C VAL A 313 -21.04 4.73 23.10
N VAL A 314 -20.58 5.83 22.54
CA VAL A 314 -21.12 7.17 22.79
C VAL A 314 -22.17 7.49 21.73
N ARG A 315 -23.34 7.93 22.18
CA ARG A 315 -24.50 8.33 21.37
C ARG A 315 -24.69 9.82 21.52
N THR A 316 -24.89 10.51 20.41
CA THR A 316 -25.02 11.97 20.31
C THR A 316 -25.78 12.28 19.02
N ALA A 317 -26.10 13.55 18.76
CA ALA A 317 -26.54 14.02 17.45
C ALA A 317 -25.44 14.81 16.74
N VAL A 318 -25.53 14.92 15.40
CA VAL A 318 -24.74 15.88 14.62
C VAL A 318 -25.28 17.28 14.86
N SER A 319 -24.37 18.23 15.11
CA SER A 319 -24.75 19.62 15.39
C SER A 319 -25.31 20.33 14.15
N ASP A 320 -26.25 21.24 14.38
CA ASP A 320 -26.82 22.21 13.44
C ASP A 320 -26.00 23.50 13.30
N ARG A 321 -24.95 23.66 14.10
CA ARG A 321 -24.05 24.81 14.06
C ARG A 321 -23.45 24.99 12.66
N PRO A 322 -23.66 26.14 11.99
CA PRO A 322 -23.03 26.43 10.72
C PRO A 322 -21.50 26.33 10.83
N PRO A 323 -20.78 25.71 9.87
CA PRO A 323 -19.32 25.57 9.92
C PRO A 323 -18.54 26.90 10.07
N ALA A 324 -19.17 28.03 9.71
CA ALA A 324 -18.61 29.37 9.93
C ALA A 324 -18.66 29.83 11.40
N LEU A 325 -19.71 29.49 12.17
CA LEU A 325 -19.86 29.90 13.58
C LEU A 325 -18.93 29.13 14.52
N VAL A 326 -18.47 27.94 14.09
CA VAL A 326 -17.42 27.15 14.75
C VAL A 326 -16.14 27.94 14.94
N GLN A 327 -15.79 28.85 14.00
CA GLN A 327 -14.59 29.67 14.13
C GLN A 327 -14.67 30.70 15.27
N ALA A 328 -15.88 31.12 15.66
CA ALA A 328 -16.08 32.10 16.74
C ALA A 328 -15.92 31.49 18.15
N TYR A 329 -16.30 30.22 18.34
CA TYR A 329 -16.19 29.54 19.64
C TYR A 329 -14.73 29.31 20.11
N ARG A 330 -13.76 29.37 19.18
CA ARG A 330 -12.32 29.25 19.46
C ARG A 330 -11.72 30.42 20.26
N GLY A 331 -12.51 31.46 20.59
CA GLY A 331 -12.02 32.68 21.25
C GLY A 331 -11.97 32.69 22.79
N THR A 332 -12.50 31.66 23.48
CA THR A 332 -12.80 31.76 24.93
C THR A 332 -11.89 30.95 25.88
N ARG A 333 -10.94 30.14 25.37
CA ARG A 333 -10.01 29.34 26.19
C ARG A 333 -8.52 29.51 25.82
N GLY A 334 -8.06 30.75 25.75
CA GLY A 334 -6.65 31.12 25.98
C GLY A 334 -5.60 30.76 24.92
N GLU A 335 -5.79 29.74 24.10
CA GLU A 335 -4.83 29.34 23.07
C GLU A 335 -5.15 29.99 21.71
N ARG A 336 -4.23 30.85 21.24
CA ARG A 336 -4.34 31.47 19.91
C ARG A 336 -4.00 30.45 18.83
N ILE A 337 -4.99 30.13 18.00
CA ILE A 337 -4.78 29.40 16.75
C ILE A 337 -3.99 30.29 15.78
N THR A 338 -2.83 29.81 15.33
CA THR A 338 -1.93 30.54 14.43
C THR A 338 -2.23 30.34 12.95
N ASP A 339 -3.06 29.35 12.59
CA ASP A 339 -3.37 29.01 11.19
C ASP A 339 -4.87 29.01 10.88
N LYS A 340 -5.28 29.79 9.86
CA LYS A 340 -6.67 29.90 9.41
C LYS A 340 -7.16 28.71 8.56
N LYS A 341 -6.29 27.70 8.31
CA LYS A 341 -6.53 26.65 7.28
C LYS A 341 -7.01 25.29 7.81
N GLU A 342 -6.95 25.03 9.11
CA GLU A 342 -7.53 23.79 9.67
C GLU A 342 -9.05 23.88 9.84
N GLN A 343 -9.77 23.50 8.77
CA GLN A 343 -11.20 23.22 8.81
C GLN A 343 -11.42 21.78 9.30
N SER A 344 -12.12 21.64 10.42
CA SER A 344 -12.52 20.34 10.97
C SER A 344 -13.48 19.63 10.02
N THR A 345 -13.26 18.34 9.75
CA THR A 345 -14.09 17.55 8.81
C THR A 345 -15.40 17.12 9.48
N PRO A 346 -16.58 17.53 8.96
CA PRO A 346 -17.86 17.08 9.51
C PRO A 346 -18.08 15.58 9.26
N PRO A 347 -18.87 14.90 10.11
CA PRO A 347 -19.27 13.52 9.87
C PRO A 347 -20.22 13.43 8.65
N PRO A 348 -20.33 12.26 7.99
CA PRO A 348 -21.04 12.09 6.72
C PRO A 348 -22.58 11.99 6.89
N TYR A 349 -23.14 12.83 7.75
CA TYR A 349 -24.54 12.83 8.17
C TYR A 349 -25.11 14.25 8.16
N SER A 350 -26.40 14.38 7.89
CA SER A 350 -27.10 15.66 8.00
C SER A 350 -27.15 16.14 9.46
N PRO A 351 -27.17 17.46 9.72
CA PRO A 351 -27.49 18.02 11.03
C PRO A 351 -28.72 17.37 11.68
N GLY A 352 -28.67 17.19 13.00
CA GLY A 352 -29.71 16.51 13.79
C GLY A 352 -29.74 14.99 13.67
N SER A 353 -28.99 14.36 12.74
CA SER A 353 -28.94 12.89 12.63
C SER A 353 -28.30 12.26 13.87
N THR A 354 -28.77 11.06 14.23
CA THR A 354 -28.11 10.21 15.22
C THR A 354 -26.66 9.93 14.80
N PHE A 355 -25.71 10.15 15.70
CA PHE A 355 -24.30 9.92 15.47
C PHE A 355 -23.67 9.12 16.62
N PHE A 356 -23.01 8.01 16.27
CA PHE A 356 -22.36 7.12 17.22
C PHE A 356 -20.84 7.11 16.99
N PHE A 357 -20.08 7.05 18.09
CA PHE A 357 -18.66 6.72 18.07
C PHE A 357 -18.33 5.77 19.23
N LYS A 358 -17.16 5.13 19.21
CA LYS A 358 -16.73 4.24 20.29
C LYS A 358 -15.40 4.70 20.89
N ILE A 359 -15.28 4.54 22.20
CA ILE A 359 -14.03 4.73 22.93
C ILE A 359 -13.68 3.37 23.51
N LYS A 360 -12.61 2.76 23.00
CA LYS A 360 -12.08 1.48 23.49
C LYS A 360 -10.84 1.71 24.33
N PHE A 361 -10.69 0.92 25.38
CA PHE A 361 -9.43 0.82 26.10
C PHE A 361 -8.57 -0.27 25.45
N GLU A 362 -7.31 0.02 25.22
CA GLU A 362 -6.40 -0.89 24.51
C GLU A 362 -5.92 -1.99 25.45
N GLU A 363 -5.43 -1.63 26.63
CA GLU A 363 -4.91 -2.57 27.62
C GLU A 363 -5.89 -2.83 28.77
N PRO A 364 -5.93 -4.06 29.30
CA PRO A 364 -5.19 -5.26 28.88
C PRO A 364 -5.88 -6.04 27.72
N TYR A 365 -6.92 -5.48 27.10
CA TYR A 365 -7.83 -6.20 26.22
C TYR A 365 -7.25 -6.59 24.85
N LEU A 366 -6.29 -5.83 24.33
CA LEU A 366 -5.53 -6.15 23.13
C LEU A 366 -4.67 -7.40 23.37
N MET A 367 -3.90 -7.41 24.46
CA MET A 367 -3.08 -8.54 24.88
C MET A 367 -3.91 -9.83 25.08
N TYR A 368 -5.09 -9.74 25.70
CA TYR A 368 -5.98 -10.90 25.87
C TYR A 368 -6.49 -11.47 24.53
N ARG A 369 -6.69 -10.61 23.52
CA ARG A 369 -7.01 -11.07 22.14
C ARG A 369 -5.81 -11.75 21.50
N GLU A 370 -4.62 -11.17 21.62
CA GLU A 370 -3.37 -11.78 21.12
C GLU A 370 -3.17 -13.19 21.69
N TRP A 371 -3.35 -13.36 23.00
CA TRP A 371 -3.25 -14.65 23.70
C TRP A 371 -4.26 -15.68 23.19
N ARG A 372 -5.51 -15.26 22.97
CA ARG A 372 -6.55 -16.12 22.39
C ARG A 372 -6.20 -16.59 20.98
N GLU A 373 -5.83 -15.67 20.08
CA GLU A 373 -5.50 -16.01 18.70
C GLU A 373 -4.20 -16.82 18.59
N LEU A 374 -3.23 -16.57 19.48
CA LEU A 374 -2.01 -17.35 19.62
C LEU A 374 -2.33 -18.80 20.04
N THR A 375 -3.17 -18.98 21.05
CA THR A 375 -3.58 -20.33 21.51
C THR A 375 -4.31 -21.11 20.42
N LYS A 376 -5.27 -20.48 19.71
CA LYS A 376 -5.96 -21.10 18.56
C LYS A 376 -4.98 -21.52 17.46
N LYS A 377 -3.96 -20.71 17.15
CA LYS A 377 -2.90 -21.07 16.18
C LYS A 377 -2.06 -22.26 16.64
N MET A 378 -1.65 -22.30 17.91
CA MET A 378 -0.85 -23.41 18.46
C MET A 378 -1.64 -24.72 18.47
N LEU A 379 -2.91 -24.71 18.90
CA LEU A 379 -3.78 -25.89 18.83
C LEU A 379 -4.01 -26.37 17.38
N ALA A 380 -4.19 -25.44 16.43
CA ALA A 380 -4.32 -25.78 15.01
C ALA A 380 -3.03 -26.33 14.39
N ALA A 381 -1.86 -26.04 14.96
CA ALA A 381 -0.58 -26.61 14.56
C ALA A 381 -0.33 -27.98 15.22
N GLU A 382 -0.69 -28.16 16.49
CA GLU A 382 -0.62 -29.46 17.17
C GLU A 382 -1.55 -30.48 16.52
N ASN A 383 -2.77 -30.10 16.12
CA ASN A 383 -3.69 -30.94 15.34
C ASN A 383 -3.11 -31.40 13.98
N LYS A 384 -2.00 -30.81 13.53
CA LYS A 384 -1.25 -31.20 12.31
C LYS A 384 0.08 -31.90 12.61
N GLY A 385 0.40 -32.16 13.88
CA GLY A 385 1.69 -32.68 14.33
C GLY A 385 2.85 -31.70 14.16
N GLN A 386 2.56 -30.40 14.10
CA GLN A 386 3.48 -29.34 13.66
C GLN A 386 3.76 -28.27 14.73
N LEU A 387 3.45 -28.49 16.01
CA LEU A 387 3.64 -27.48 17.06
C LEU A 387 5.06 -26.90 17.13
N ARG A 388 6.11 -27.73 16.94
CA ARG A 388 7.51 -27.26 16.87
C ARG A 388 7.89 -26.53 15.58
N ALA A 389 7.08 -26.64 14.53
CA ALA A 389 7.25 -25.96 13.24
C ALA A 389 6.24 -24.82 13.05
N ALA A 390 5.47 -24.48 14.09
CA ALA A 390 4.44 -23.46 14.07
C ALA A 390 5.05 -22.06 14.06
N GLN A 391 5.33 -21.52 12.87
CA GLN A 391 5.75 -20.12 12.73
C GLN A 391 4.60 -19.18 13.13
N LEU A 392 4.66 -18.67 14.36
CA LEU A 392 3.85 -17.54 14.79
C LEU A 392 4.44 -16.24 14.23
N PRO A 393 3.62 -15.27 13.77
CA PRO A 393 4.13 -13.99 13.29
C PRO A 393 4.87 -13.21 14.38
N SER A 394 6.07 -12.70 14.08
CA SER A 394 6.96 -12.00 15.02
C SER A 394 6.27 -10.88 15.81
N HIS A 395 5.36 -10.14 15.16
CA HIS A 395 4.59 -9.07 15.80
C HIS A 395 3.72 -9.51 16.99
N MET A 396 3.28 -10.78 17.02
CA MET A 396 2.50 -11.32 18.15
C MET A 396 3.35 -11.65 19.38
N LEU A 397 4.67 -11.73 19.24
CA LEU A 397 5.61 -12.12 20.30
C LEU A 397 6.46 -10.94 20.83
N ARG A 398 6.09 -9.69 20.47
CA ARG A 398 6.80 -8.47 20.90
C ARG A 398 6.82 -8.32 22.44
N ARG A 399 5.74 -8.69 23.12
CA ARG A 399 5.57 -8.52 24.58
C ARG A 399 6.17 -9.67 25.40
N PRO A 400 6.95 -9.40 26.47
CA PRO A 400 7.41 -10.41 27.43
C PRO A 400 6.30 -11.32 27.94
N GLU A 401 5.15 -10.74 28.28
CA GLU A 401 3.99 -11.44 28.81
C GLU A 401 3.40 -12.41 27.78
N THR A 402 3.39 -12.03 26.50
CA THR A 402 2.91 -12.89 25.40
C THR A 402 3.92 -14.00 25.06
N ARG A 403 5.23 -13.78 25.24
CA ARG A 403 6.24 -14.86 25.14
C ARG A 403 6.16 -15.84 26.31
N ALA A 404 5.98 -15.35 27.54
CA ALA A 404 5.73 -16.19 28.70
C ALA A 404 4.40 -16.97 28.55
N TYR A 405 3.36 -16.33 28.01
CA TYR A 405 2.09 -16.98 27.70
C TYR A 405 2.26 -18.07 26.61
N HIS A 406 3.04 -17.81 25.56
CA HIS A 406 3.39 -18.82 24.56
C HIS A 406 4.06 -20.04 25.19
N HIS A 407 5.08 -19.83 26.04
CA HIS A 407 5.76 -20.92 26.75
C HIS A 407 4.80 -21.73 27.62
N TRP A 408 3.93 -21.04 28.39
CA TRP A 408 2.93 -21.68 29.23
C TRP A 408 1.89 -22.47 28.42
N VAL A 409 1.40 -21.94 27.30
CA VAL A 409 0.48 -22.67 26.41
C VAL A 409 1.16 -23.88 25.75
N GLU A 410 2.43 -23.76 25.35
CA GLU A 410 3.20 -24.88 24.80
C GLU A 410 3.33 -26.04 25.80
N ASP A 411 3.54 -25.70 27.09
CA ASP A 411 3.53 -26.66 28.19
C ASP A 411 2.13 -27.26 28.41
N GLN A 412 1.07 -26.44 28.48
CA GLN A 412 -0.30 -26.95 28.65
C GLN A 412 -0.71 -27.89 27.50
N ILE A 413 -0.32 -27.61 26.25
CA ILE A 413 -0.58 -28.51 25.11
C ILE A 413 0.12 -29.87 25.30
N ARG A 414 1.36 -29.88 25.78
CA ARG A 414 2.17 -31.11 25.94
C ARG A 414 1.79 -31.95 27.14
N HIS A 415 1.63 -31.32 28.30
CA HIS A 415 1.54 -32.01 29.59
C HIS A 415 0.14 -31.98 30.19
N ASN A 416 -0.72 -31.05 29.77
CA ASN A 416 -2.09 -30.91 30.29
C ASN A 416 -3.12 -30.54 29.19
N PRO A 417 -3.19 -31.26 28.05
CA PRO A 417 -4.00 -30.85 26.89
C PRO A 417 -5.50 -30.74 27.21
N LYS A 418 -5.98 -31.48 28.22
CA LYS A 418 -7.38 -31.39 28.72
C LYS A 418 -7.74 -30.01 29.25
N SER A 419 -6.77 -29.21 29.69
CA SER A 419 -7.01 -27.84 30.18
C SER A 419 -7.42 -26.86 29.08
N LEU A 420 -7.15 -27.19 27.82
CA LEU A 420 -7.48 -26.41 26.62
C LEU A 420 -8.58 -27.10 25.76
N ALA A 421 -9.28 -28.09 26.32
CA ALA A 421 -10.43 -28.70 25.66
C ALA A 421 -11.56 -27.67 25.50
N GLY A 422 -12.17 -27.56 24.31
CA GLY A 422 -13.20 -26.56 24.01
C GLY A 422 -12.67 -25.21 23.51
N PHE A 423 -11.35 -24.98 23.47
CA PHE A 423 -10.78 -23.66 23.15
C PHE A 423 -11.02 -23.21 21.70
N ASN A 424 -11.10 -24.14 20.75
CA ASN A 424 -11.39 -23.80 19.36
C ASN A 424 -12.86 -23.41 19.19
N GLU A 425 -13.73 -24.10 19.93
CA GLU A 425 -15.18 -23.94 20.03
C GLU A 425 -15.58 -22.67 20.79
N GLY A 426 -14.66 -22.06 21.55
CA GLY A 426 -14.91 -20.81 22.28
C GLY A 426 -15.00 -20.94 23.79
N HIS A 427 -14.58 -22.05 24.39
CA HIS A 427 -14.66 -22.30 25.84
C HIS A 427 -13.28 -22.44 26.49
N GLY A 428 -13.17 -22.06 27.76
CA GLY A 428 -11.94 -22.15 28.55
C GLY A 428 -10.88 -21.11 28.19
N ILE A 429 -11.21 -20.08 27.43
CA ILE A 429 -10.32 -18.99 27.00
C ILE A 429 -9.98 -18.09 28.20
N ILE A 430 -11.01 -17.65 28.90
CA ILE A 430 -10.94 -16.83 30.12
C ILE A 430 -10.26 -17.65 31.23
N ALA A 431 -10.66 -18.92 31.38
CA ALA A 431 -10.07 -19.83 32.35
C ALA A 431 -8.58 -20.11 32.07
N ALA A 432 -8.16 -20.23 30.81
CA ALA A 432 -6.74 -20.38 30.45
C ALA A 432 -5.95 -19.10 30.78
N ARG A 433 -6.47 -17.92 30.41
CA ARG A 433 -5.88 -16.63 30.78
C ARG A 433 -5.71 -16.50 32.30
N GLU A 434 -6.74 -16.83 33.08
CA GLU A 434 -6.70 -16.67 34.53
C GLU A 434 -5.75 -17.67 35.20
N ARG A 435 -5.69 -18.92 34.72
CA ARG A 435 -4.65 -19.87 35.15
C ARG A 435 -3.24 -19.39 34.82
N PHE A 436 -3.02 -18.78 33.66
CA PHE A 436 -1.74 -18.15 33.33
C PHE A 436 -1.42 -16.98 34.28
N LEU A 437 -2.36 -16.05 34.48
CA LEU A 437 -2.17 -14.90 35.37
C LEU A 437 -1.92 -15.32 36.84
N GLU A 438 -2.49 -16.44 37.28
CA GLU A 438 -2.18 -17.03 38.59
C GLU A 438 -0.82 -17.74 38.60
N TRP A 439 -0.49 -18.50 37.55
CA TRP A 439 0.84 -19.11 37.39
C TRP A 439 1.96 -18.07 37.40
N CYS A 440 1.75 -16.90 36.78
CA CYS A 440 2.66 -15.74 36.83
C CYS A 440 2.94 -15.20 38.25
N LYS A 441 2.16 -15.57 39.26
CA LYS A 441 2.42 -15.21 40.67
C LYS A 441 3.33 -16.22 41.38
N THR A 442 3.45 -17.44 40.85
CA THR A 442 4.32 -18.50 41.38
C THR A 442 5.82 -18.17 41.17
N PRO A 443 6.75 -18.82 41.88
CA PRO A 443 8.18 -18.62 41.64
C PRO A 443 8.58 -18.94 40.18
N GLU A 444 8.08 -20.05 39.64
CA GLU A 444 8.33 -20.47 38.24
C GLU A 444 7.82 -19.43 37.23
N GLY A 445 6.56 -19.00 37.37
CA GLY A 445 5.99 -17.98 36.47
C GLY A 445 6.70 -16.63 36.57
N LYS A 446 7.17 -16.25 37.76
CA LYS A 446 8.02 -15.06 37.95
C LYS A 446 9.39 -15.22 37.32
N ASP A 447 10.01 -16.39 37.43
CA ASP A 447 11.31 -16.65 36.82
C ASP A 447 11.21 -16.72 35.29
N VAL A 448 10.12 -17.28 34.73
CA VAL A 448 9.86 -17.23 33.27
C VAL A 448 9.53 -15.82 32.82
N LEU A 449 8.65 -15.06 33.50
CA LEU A 449 8.40 -13.66 33.14
C LEU A 449 9.67 -12.81 33.22
N LYS A 450 10.49 -13.02 34.25
CA LYS A 450 11.79 -12.36 34.38
C LYS A 450 12.74 -12.79 33.27
N LYS A 451 12.78 -14.07 32.91
CA LYS A 451 13.59 -14.59 31.79
C LYS A 451 13.12 -14.05 30.44
N GLU A 452 11.82 -14.03 30.16
CA GLU A 452 11.23 -13.56 28.90
C GLU A 452 11.23 -12.03 28.77
N GLY A 453 11.09 -11.30 29.88
CA GLY A 453 11.35 -9.86 29.96
C GLY A 453 12.82 -9.53 29.75
N ASN A 454 13.70 -10.34 30.35
CA ASN A 454 15.12 -10.30 30.06
C ASN A 454 15.46 -10.79 28.63
N LYS A 455 14.66 -11.61 27.94
CA LYS A 455 15.05 -12.11 26.60
C LYS A 455 15.10 -11.01 25.54
N SER A 456 14.27 -9.98 25.67
CA SER A 456 14.43 -8.70 24.95
C SER A 456 15.56 -7.84 25.54
N SER A 457 16.66 -8.47 25.98
CA SER A 457 17.85 -7.86 26.60
C SER A 457 19.05 -8.84 26.74
N LEU A 458 18.81 -10.17 26.82
CA LEU A 458 19.77 -11.14 27.36
C LEU A 458 19.79 -12.52 26.66
N GLU A 459 19.05 -12.77 25.57
CA GLU A 459 19.28 -14.01 24.79
C GLU A 459 20.59 -13.96 23.95
N ASN A 460 21.21 -12.77 23.83
CA ASN A 460 22.62 -12.56 23.47
C ASN A 460 23.53 -12.31 24.71
N GLY A 461 23.19 -12.91 25.86
CA GLY A 461 23.80 -12.65 27.16
C GLY A 461 25.27 -13.04 27.34
N ILE A 462 26.18 -12.31 26.70
CA ILE A 462 27.39 -11.87 27.40
C ILE A 462 26.95 -10.69 28.29
N PRO A 463 27.18 -10.69 29.62
CA PRO A 463 26.79 -9.59 30.47
C PRO A 463 27.46 -8.28 30.03
N TYR A 464 26.67 -7.23 29.82
CA TYR A 464 27.13 -5.90 29.39
C TYR A 464 27.91 -5.22 30.52
N ASN A 465 29.21 -5.47 30.60
CA ASN A 465 30.10 -4.86 31.61
C ASN A 465 30.56 -3.44 31.22
N GLY A 466 29.66 -2.61 30.67
CA GLY A 466 29.93 -1.20 30.34
C GLY A 466 31.02 -0.93 29.29
N SER A 467 31.58 -1.97 28.66
CA SER A 467 32.77 -1.87 27.78
C SER A 467 32.49 -2.17 26.29
N HIS A 468 31.22 -2.15 25.87
CA HIS A 468 30.81 -2.52 24.52
C HIS A 468 30.51 -1.28 23.68
N LYS A 469 30.80 -1.34 22.38
CA LYS A 469 30.40 -0.29 21.44
C LYS A 469 28.95 -0.53 21.05
N THR A 470 28.08 0.48 21.15
CA THR A 470 26.66 0.37 20.80
C THR A 470 26.26 1.30 19.65
N ILE A 471 25.61 0.76 18.62
CA ILE A 471 24.99 1.55 17.55
C ILE A 471 23.48 1.67 17.77
N LEU A 472 22.96 2.89 17.76
CA LEU A 472 21.52 3.18 17.74
C LEU A 472 21.08 3.35 16.28
N VAL A 473 20.13 2.53 15.83
CA VAL A 473 19.69 2.44 14.43
C VAL A 473 18.21 2.86 14.33
N PRO A 474 17.90 4.11 13.96
CA PRO A 474 16.52 4.51 13.68
C PRO A 474 15.98 3.78 12.44
N VAL A 475 14.81 3.15 12.55
CA VAL A 475 14.05 2.52 11.45
C VAL A 475 12.77 3.33 11.27
N ALA A 476 12.79 4.26 10.31
CA ALA A 476 11.81 5.34 10.16
C ALA A 476 11.70 5.87 8.72
N ILE A 477 10.68 6.69 8.45
CA ILE A 477 10.55 7.44 7.18
C ILE A 477 10.92 8.94 7.36
N PRO A 478 11.08 9.74 6.29
CA PRO A 478 11.27 11.19 6.43
C PRO A 478 10.07 11.81 7.15
N GLY A 479 10.30 12.77 8.05
CA GLY A 479 9.25 13.42 8.86
C GLY A 479 8.99 12.79 10.24
N SER A 480 9.43 11.56 10.50
CA SER A 480 9.18 10.84 11.78
C SER A 480 9.90 11.40 13.01
N GLY A 481 10.76 12.42 12.87
CA GLY A 481 11.45 13.07 14.01
C GLY A 481 12.83 12.50 14.39
N LYS A 482 13.31 11.42 13.74
CA LYS A 482 14.59 10.72 14.05
C LYS A 482 15.78 11.62 14.41
N THR A 483 16.04 12.67 13.64
CA THR A 483 17.17 13.61 13.83
C THR A 483 17.01 14.45 15.08
N ALA A 484 15.79 14.87 15.42
CA ALA A 484 15.55 15.69 16.60
C ALA A 484 15.74 14.86 17.88
N VAL A 485 15.34 13.59 17.86
CA VAL A 485 15.67 12.62 18.92
C VAL A 485 17.19 12.39 19.00
N ALA A 486 17.88 12.23 17.86
CA ALA A 486 19.33 12.06 17.84
C ALA A 486 20.10 13.25 18.47
N VAL A 487 19.72 14.48 18.12
CA VAL A 487 20.33 15.71 18.66
C VAL A 487 20.03 15.86 20.16
N ALA A 488 18.82 15.53 20.61
CA ALA A 488 18.47 15.56 22.03
C ALA A 488 19.28 14.53 22.83
N LEU A 489 19.39 13.28 22.35
CA LEU A 489 20.21 12.24 22.99
C LEU A 489 21.71 12.59 23.00
N GLN A 490 22.23 13.19 21.92
CA GLN A 490 23.59 13.72 21.88
C GLN A 490 23.82 14.80 22.95
N HIS A 491 22.87 15.71 23.16
CA HIS A 491 22.98 16.74 24.19
C HIS A 491 22.90 16.16 25.62
N ILE A 492 22.02 15.19 25.85
CA ILE A 492 21.79 14.61 27.18
C ILE A 492 22.95 13.71 27.63
N TYR A 493 23.47 12.87 26.72
CA TYR A 493 24.42 11.78 27.03
C TYR A 493 25.76 11.83 26.26
N GLY A 494 25.98 12.80 25.37
CA GLY A 494 27.25 12.92 24.63
C GLY A 494 27.48 11.88 23.54
N PHE A 495 26.43 11.21 23.07
CA PHE A 495 26.52 10.18 22.02
C PHE A 495 27.11 10.73 20.71
N GLY A 496 27.85 9.89 19.98
CA GLY A 496 28.28 10.21 18.63
C GLY A 496 27.08 10.28 17.68
N HIS A 497 27.04 11.26 16.78
CA HIS A 497 25.96 11.41 15.81
C HIS A 497 26.54 11.75 14.43
N THR A 498 26.03 11.09 13.38
CA THR A 498 26.32 11.44 11.98
C THR A 498 25.07 11.18 11.15
N GLN A 499 24.81 12.06 10.17
CA GLN A 499 23.64 11.96 9.31
C GLN A 499 24.02 11.37 7.94
N SER A 500 23.12 10.63 7.29
CA SER A 500 23.35 10.16 5.91
C SER A 500 23.44 11.31 4.91
N ASP A 501 22.75 12.39 5.21
CA ASP A 501 22.51 13.51 4.32
C ASP A 501 23.72 14.46 4.27
N ASP A 502 24.65 14.34 5.23
CA ASP A 502 25.98 14.99 5.22
C ASP A 502 26.94 14.41 4.15
N VAL A 503 26.65 13.20 3.63
CA VAL A 503 27.61 12.44 2.82
C VAL A 503 27.58 12.88 1.35
N LYS A 504 28.40 13.88 1.02
CA LYS A 504 28.50 14.48 -0.34
C LYS A 504 29.17 13.59 -1.42
N GLN A 505 29.52 12.34 -1.13
CA GLN A 505 30.28 11.46 -2.04
C GLN A 505 29.38 10.60 -2.95
N LYS A 506 29.86 10.23 -4.15
CA LYS A 506 29.12 9.41 -5.14
C LYS A 506 28.68 8.02 -4.66
N LYS A 507 29.24 7.50 -3.56
CA LYS A 507 28.82 6.24 -2.91
C LYS A 507 28.37 6.55 -1.47
N THR A 508 27.19 7.14 -1.34
CA THR A 508 26.65 7.64 -0.06
C THR A 508 26.54 6.55 1.01
N GLY A 509 25.98 5.38 0.68
CA GLY A 509 25.79 4.26 1.61
C GLY A 509 27.08 3.80 2.31
N PRO A 510 28.09 3.28 1.58
CA PRO A 510 29.33 2.80 2.20
C PRO A 510 30.10 3.87 2.97
N GLN A 511 30.08 5.13 2.51
CA GLN A 511 30.76 6.21 3.23
C GLN A 511 30.00 6.61 4.51
N PHE A 512 28.67 6.55 4.54
CA PHE A 512 27.89 6.74 5.77
C PHE A 512 28.24 5.68 6.82
N VAL A 513 28.29 4.39 6.43
CA VAL A 513 28.71 3.31 7.34
C VAL A 513 30.13 3.55 7.86
N LYS A 514 31.06 3.98 6.99
CA LYS A 514 32.42 4.36 7.40
C LYS A 514 32.43 5.50 8.44
N ASN A 515 31.62 6.55 8.25
CA ASN A 515 31.51 7.67 9.21
C ASN A 515 31.05 7.16 10.59
N VAL A 516 30.01 6.32 10.63
CA VAL A 516 29.52 5.70 11.86
C VAL A 516 30.62 4.91 12.56
N LEU A 517 31.37 4.08 11.83
CA LEU A 517 32.49 3.29 12.37
C LEU A 517 33.70 4.12 12.82
N GLU A 518 33.81 5.36 12.36
CA GLU A 518 34.87 6.31 12.71
C GLU A 518 34.56 7.08 13.99
N LEU A 519 33.29 7.43 14.26
CA LEU A 519 32.84 8.03 15.52
C LEU A 519 33.13 7.16 16.75
N PHE A 520 33.05 5.83 16.59
CA PHE A 520 33.39 4.88 17.66
C PHE A 520 34.86 4.91 18.13
N ARG A 521 35.74 5.71 17.52
CA ARG A 521 37.06 6.03 18.10
C ARG A 521 36.95 6.86 19.39
N ASN A 522 35.97 7.76 19.44
CA ASN A 522 35.83 8.77 20.50
C ASN A 522 34.54 8.61 21.33
N HIS A 523 33.60 7.78 20.86
CA HIS A 523 32.32 7.51 21.53
C HIS A 523 32.12 6.01 21.73
N ASP A 524 31.40 5.63 22.78
CA ASP A 524 30.96 4.24 23.01
C ASP A 524 29.57 3.97 22.42
N VAL A 525 28.69 4.98 22.38
CA VAL A 525 27.38 4.92 21.74
C VAL A 525 27.34 5.87 20.53
N VAL A 526 26.87 5.39 19.37
CA VAL A 526 26.74 6.19 18.14
C VAL A 526 25.36 6.03 17.52
N PHE A 527 24.68 7.15 17.26
CA PHE A 527 23.41 7.23 16.57
C PHE A 527 23.61 7.35 15.04
N ALA A 528 23.18 6.33 14.31
CA ALA A 528 23.31 6.25 12.86
C ALA A 528 22.10 6.87 12.14
N ASP A 529 22.06 8.20 12.07
CA ASP A 529 20.91 8.99 11.57
C ASP A 529 20.72 8.88 10.05
N ARG A 530 20.06 7.80 9.65
CA ARG A 530 19.55 7.48 8.30
C ARG A 530 18.17 6.85 8.49
N ASN A 531 17.32 6.83 7.46
CA ASN A 531 15.98 6.25 7.60
C ASN A 531 15.97 4.73 7.92
N ASN A 532 16.92 3.94 7.39
CA ASN A 532 17.05 2.48 7.56
C ASN A 532 15.77 1.62 7.37
N HIS A 533 14.71 2.20 6.78
CA HIS A 533 13.44 1.58 6.37
C HIS A 533 13.52 0.35 5.46
N LEU A 534 14.70 -0.06 4.99
CA LEU A 534 14.89 -1.21 4.11
C LEU A 534 15.91 -2.16 4.74
N ARG A 535 15.63 -3.47 4.72
CA ARG A 535 16.43 -4.49 5.41
C ARG A 535 17.90 -4.49 4.97
N HIS A 536 18.15 -4.39 3.66
CA HIS A 536 19.52 -4.33 3.12
C HIS A 536 20.33 -3.13 3.62
N LEU A 537 19.69 -2.03 4.06
CA LEU A 537 20.37 -0.89 4.67
C LEU A 537 20.84 -1.23 6.08
N ARG A 538 20.03 -2.00 6.84
CA ARG A 538 20.35 -2.51 8.18
C ARG A 538 21.41 -3.60 8.12
N ASP A 539 21.27 -4.56 7.20
CA ASP A 539 22.28 -5.61 6.95
C ASP A 539 23.67 -5.01 6.65
N SER A 540 23.74 -3.95 5.84
CA SER A 540 25.01 -3.25 5.56
C SER A 540 25.64 -2.61 6.80
N LEU A 541 24.85 -2.01 7.70
CA LEU A 541 25.35 -1.48 8.97
C LEU A 541 25.81 -2.64 9.89
N LYS A 542 24.97 -3.67 10.03
CA LYS A 542 25.25 -4.86 10.85
C LYS A 542 26.53 -5.57 10.43
N TYR A 543 26.70 -5.81 9.13
CA TYR A 543 27.84 -6.55 8.58
C TYR A 543 29.17 -5.84 8.88
N ASP A 544 29.29 -4.55 8.57
CA ASP A 544 30.54 -3.82 8.80
C ASP A 544 30.79 -3.56 10.31
N PHE A 545 29.71 -3.36 11.11
CA PHE A 545 29.81 -3.13 12.55
C PHE A 545 30.17 -4.39 13.35
N LYS A 546 29.43 -5.50 13.18
CA LYS A 546 29.77 -6.79 13.79
C LYS A 546 31.04 -7.37 13.16
N GLY A 547 31.38 -7.05 11.91
CA GLY A 547 32.68 -7.38 11.32
C GLY A 547 33.86 -6.74 12.07
N LYS A 548 33.70 -5.49 12.51
CA LYS A 548 34.73 -4.74 13.27
C LYS A 548 34.76 -5.07 14.76
N TYR A 549 33.61 -5.18 15.42
CA TYR A 549 33.52 -5.32 16.89
C TYR A 549 33.08 -6.71 17.38
N ARG A 550 32.59 -7.58 16.48
CA ARG A 550 32.11 -8.94 16.77
C ARG A 550 31.10 -8.92 17.93
N GLU A 551 31.28 -9.81 18.90
CA GLU A 551 30.49 -9.93 20.14
C GLU A 551 30.60 -8.69 21.06
N LYS A 552 31.56 -7.78 20.82
CA LYS A 552 31.67 -6.50 21.57
C LYS A 552 30.88 -5.34 20.94
N GLY A 553 30.19 -5.59 19.83
CA GLY A 553 29.31 -4.61 19.17
C GLY A 553 27.84 -4.91 19.43
N HIS A 554 27.11 -3.95 19.99
CA HIS A 554 25.67 -4.04 20.31
C HIS A 554 24.84 -3.16 19.37
N ILE A 555 23.67 -3.62 18.92
CA ILE A 555 22.81 -2.94 17.94
C ILE A 555 21.40 -2.77 18.52
N ILE A 556 20.97 -1.54 18.76
CA ILE A 556 19.62 -1.22 19.24
C ILE A 556 18.85 -0.53 18.11
N ALA A 557 17.73 -1.11 17.68
CA ALA A 557 16.81 -0.46 16.74
C ALA A 557 15.85 0.49 17.47
N LEU A 558 15.68 1.71 16.96
CA LEU A 558 14.57 2.59 17.32
C LEU A 558 13.55 2.54 16.17
N GLN A 559 12.53 1.71 16.29
CA GLN A 559 11.57 1.45 15.22
C GLN A 559 10.35 2.35 15.34
N TRP A 560 10.13 3.24 14.37
CA TRP A 560 8.87 3.97 14.29
C TRP A 560 7.75 3.05 13.77
N VAL A 561 6.73 2.86 14.60
CA VAL A 561 5.54 2.07 14.27
C VAL A 561 4.56 2.94 13.48
N PHE A 562 4.01 2.41 12.40
CA PHE A 562 3.09 3.13 11.51
C PHE A 562 1.76 2.37 11.38
N SER A 563 0.84 2.61 12.30
CA SER A 563 -0.46 1.93 12.44
C SER A 563 -1.59 2.46 11.53
N ASP A 564 -1.36 3.60 10.88
CA ASP A 564 -2.40 4.41 10.25
C ASP A 564 -2.51 4.26 8.72
N THR A 565 -3.48 4.96 8.13
CA THR A 565 -3.60 4.99 6.66
C THR A 565 -2.39 5.70 6.01
N PRO A 566 -1.96 5.29 4.79
CA PRO A 566 -0.83 5.93 4.10
C PRO A 566 -0.99 7.44 3.92
N LYS A 567 -2.25 7.93 3.85
CA LYS A 567 -2.54 9.36 3.78
C LYS A 567 -2.25 10.08 5.10
N VAL A 568 -2.73 9.56 6.24
CA VAL A 568 -2.50 10.17 7.56
C VAL A 568 -1.01 10.19 7.92
N ILE A 569 -0.29 9.09 7.63
CA ILE A 569 1.15 9.00 7.83
C ILE A 569 1.90 10.02 6.95
N SER A 570 1.49 10.15 5.68
CA SER A 570 2.06 11.12 4.75
C SER A 570 1.75 12.55 5.17
N ASP A 571 0.50 12.86 5.56
CA ASP A 571 0.06 14.17 6.07
C ASP A 571 0.93 14.57 7.30
N ILE A 572 0.95 13.78 8.38
CA ILE A 572 1.72 14.09 9.61
C ILE A 572 3.22 14.25 9.35
N CYS A 573 3.83 13.35 8.57
CA CYS A 573 5.26 13.42 8.26
C CYS A 573 5.59 14.60 7.32
N SER A 574 4.69 14.93 6.40
CA SER A 574 4.78 16.06 5.49
C SER A 574 4.73 17.36 6.26
N ASP A 575 3.73 17.52 7.13
CA ASP A 575 3.48 18.76 7.85
C ASP A 575 4.64 19.05 8.84
N ARG A 576 5.27 18.00 9.41
CA ARG A 576 6.53 18.11 10.18
C ARG A 576 7.74 18.51 9.34
N VAL A 577 7.82 18.09 8.07
CA VAL A 577 8.88 18.55 7.13
C VAL A 577 8.63 20.01 6.73
N VAL A 578 7.37 20.40 6.50
CA VAL A 578 6.95 21.77 6.17
C VAL A 578 7.21 22.73 7.33
N ALA A 579 6.79 22.38 8.56
CA ALA A 579 7.01 23.19 9.77
C ALA A 579 8.51 23.39 10.10
N ARG A 580 9.38 22.48 9.64
CA ARG A 580 10.84 22.62 9.75
C ARG A 580 11.45 23.54 8.67
N GLY A 581 10.73 23.77 7.57
CA GLY A 581 11.11 24.67 6.49
C GLY A 581 12.46 24.34 5.84
N ASP A 582 13.22 25.38 5.48
CA ASP A 582 14.56 25.26 4.89
C ASP A 582 15.61 24.58 5.80
N ASN A 583 15.27 24.28 7.07
CA ASN A 583 16.16 23.62 8.03
C ASN A 583 16.15 22.08 7.91
N HIS A 584 15.43 21.52 6.94
CA HIS A 584 15.52 20.10 6.58
C HIS A 584 16.53 19.90 5.42
N GLN A 585 17.41 18.91 5.56
CA GLN A 585 18.70 18.86 4.83
C GLN A 585 18.63 18.39 3.37
N SER A 586 17.62 17.58 3.03
CA SER A 586 17.55 16.83 1.76
C SER A 586 16.18 16.95 1.05
N LEU A 587 15.10 16.93 1.83
CA LEU A 587 13.78 17.40 1.41
C LEU A 587 13.61 18.85 1.84
N HIS A 588 13.48 19.77 0.90
CA HIS A 588 13.03 21.13 1.20
C HIS A 588 11.50 21.19 1.15
N ALA A 589 10.92 22.08 1.95
CA ALA A 589 9.51 22.41 1.88
C ALA A 589 9.23 23.30 0.65
N ASP A 590 9.39 22.73 -0.55
CA ASP A 590 8.91 23.36 -1.78
C ASP A 590 7.41 23.68 -1.59
N LYS A 591 6.95 24.86 -2.05
CA LYS A 591 5.51 25.23 -2.06
C LYS A 591 4.65 24.30 -2.95
N GLN A 592 5.23 23.29 -3.56
CA GLN A 592 4.55 22.24 -4.31
C GLN A 592 4.61 20.92 -3.53
N GLU A 593 3.56 20.12 -3.65
CA GLU A 593 3.28 18.89 -2.90
C GLU A 593 4.25 17.70 -3.17
N SER A 594 5.45 17.98 -3.70
CA SER A 594 6.47 17.02 -4.14
C SER A 594 7.00 16.13 -3.00
N HIS A 595 7.14 16.68 -1.79
CA HIS A 595 7.66 15.99 -0.62
C HIS A 595 6.72 14.87 -0.12
N ARG A 596 5.39 15.03 -0.26
CA ARG A 596 4.40 13.96 0.03
C ARG A 596 4.60 12.73 -0.85
N GLY A 597 4.96 12.93 -2.13
CA GLY A 597 5.28 11.83 -3.04
C GLY A 597 6.50 11.02 -2.59
N VAL A 598 7.52 11.70 -2.08
CA VAL A 598 8.73 11.05 -1.54
C VAL A 598 8.41 10.31 -0.24
N ILE A 599 7.72 10.93 0.72
CA ILE A 599 7.31 10.28 1.98
C ILE A 599 6.50 9.01 1.69
N SER A 600 5.54 9.08 0.76
CA SER A 600 4.75 7.93 0.32
C SER A 600 5.61 6.83 -0.31
N GLN A 601 6.68 7.16 -1.04
CA GLN A 601 7.63 6.17 -1.57
C GLN A 601 8.42 5.46 -0.46
N PHE A 602 8.91 6.20 0.54
CA PHE A 602 9.60 5.62 1.71
C PHE A 602 8.65 4.74 2.52
N PHE A 603 7.39 5.15 2.72
CA PHE A 603 6.40 4.33 3.43
C PHE A 603 6.01 3.05 2.66
N ASN A 604 5.74 3.16 1.35
CA ASN A 604 5.39 2.00 0.51
C ASN A 604 6.54 0.97 0.35
N SER A 605 7.75 1.32 0.79
CA SER A 605 8.93 0.46 0.80
C SER A 605 9.49 0.22 2.20
N PHE A 606 8.71 0.53 3.24
CA PHE A 606 9.11 0.32 4.63
C PHE A 606 9.03 -1.18 5.00
N GLU A 607 10.14 -1.70 5.53
CA GLU A 607 10.28 -3.03 6.11
C GLU A 607 10.45 -2.87 7.63
N GLU A 608 9.58 -3.47 8.44
CA GLU A 608 9.78 -3.59 9.90
C GLU A 608 11.10 -4.33 10.20
N VAL A 609 11.64 -4.17 11.41
CA VAL A 609 12.86 -4.88 11.86
C VAL A 609 12.49 -6.19 12.53
N GLU A 610 13.05 -7.30 12.05
CA GLU A 610 12.88 -8.62 12.66
C GLU A 610 13.87 -8.81 13.83
N ALA A 611 13.54 -9.69 14.79
CA ALA A 611 14.31 -9.90 16.00
C ALA A 611 15.75 -10.40 15.74
N GLU A 612 15.98 -11.13 14.65
CA GLU A 612 17.31 -11.63 14.28
C GLU A 612 18.20 -10.57 13.61
N GLU A 613 17.65 -9.38 13.29
CA GLU A 613 18.40 -8.31 12.64
C GLU A 613 19.25 -7.49 13.62
N VAL A 614 18.80 -7.29 14.85
CA VAL A 614 19.42 -6.42 15.85
C VAL A 614 19.55 -7.14 17.19
N ASP A 615 20.18 -6.52 18.19
CA ASP A 615 20.29 -7.10 19.53
C ASP A 615 19.09 -6.69 20.42
N ASP A 616 18.58 -5.46 20.27
CA ASP A 616 17.35 -4.96 20.91
C ASP A 616 16.48 -4.11 19.97
N ILE A 617 15.18 -4.02 20.26
CA ILE A 617 14.20 -3.19 19.53
C ILE A 617 13.41 -2.34 20.53
N ILE A 618 13.35 -1.03 20.28
CA ILE A 618 12.51 -0.07 21.00
C ILE A 618 11.49 0.49 20.01
N ASP A 619 10.21 0.19 20.25
CA ASP A 619 9.10 0.74 19.45
C ASP A 619 8.90 2.23 19.80
N MET A 620 9.01 3.06 18.78
CA MET A 620 8.83 4.51 18.76
C MET A 620 7.49 4.84 18.12
N GLU A 621 6.79 5.84 18.64
CA GLU A 621 5.49 6.26 18.10
C GLU A 621 5.69 7.42 17.10
N TYR A 622 5.03 7.34 15.94
CA TYR A 622 5.19 8.37 14.90
C TYR A 622 4.29 9.59 15.15
N THR A 623 3.21 9.44 15.90
CA THR A 623 2.32 10.54 16.34
C THR A 623 2.88 11.36 17.52
N ASP A 624 3.82 10.81 18.30
CA ASP A 624 4.45 11.48 19.46
C ASP A 624 4.96 12.90 19.13
N THR A 625 4.82 13.82 20.08
CA THR A 625 5.56 15.09 20.10
C THR A 625 7.07 14.85 20.29
N LEU A 626 7.91 15.85 20.06
CA LEU A 626 9.36 15.71 20.26
C LEU A 626 9.71 15.30 21.69
N GLU A 627 9.07 15.92 22.67
CA GLU A 627 9.29 15.69 24.09
C GLU A 627 8.86 14.26 24.49
N GLN A 628 7.73 13.77 23.95
CA GLN A 628 7.29 12.38 24.12
C GLN A 628 8.25 11.39 23.45
N ALA A 629 8.66 11.64 22.20
CA ALA A 629 9.59 10.78 21.48
C ALA A 629 10.97 10.70 22.18
N VAL A 630 11.48 11.82 22.71
CA VAL A 630 12.73 11.82 23.48
C VAL A 630 12.57 11.05 24.80
N LYS A 631 11.47 11.25 25.55
CA LYS A 631 11.17 10.47 26.76
C LYS A 631 11.07 8.97 26.46
N ARG A 632 10.40 8.58 25.38
CA ARG A 632 10.23 7.19 24.95
C ARG A 632 11.57 6.55 24.58
N ALA A 633 12.40 7.26 23.80
CA ALA A 633 13.75 6.80 23.46
C ALA A 633 14.61 6.60 24.72
N ILE A 634 14.61 7.57 25.66
CA ILE A 634 15.31 7.48 26.95
C ILE A 634 14.84 6.26 27.74
N SER A 635 13.53 6.10 27.92
CA SER A 635 12.93 5.01 28.70
C SER A 635 13.27 3.63 28.13
N GLY A 636 13.42 3.53 26.80
CA GLY A 636 13.82 2.30 26.13
C GLY A 636 15.33 2.01 26.22
N ILE A 637 16.20 3.01 26.03
CA ILE A 637 17.66 2.78 26.01
C ILE A 637 18.29 2.71 27.40
N SER A 638 17.74 3.41 28.40
CA SER A 638 18.36 3.52 29.73
C SER A 638 18.52 2.16 30.44
N PRO A 639 17.55 1.22 30.42
CA PRO A 639 17.72 -0.11 31.01
C PRO A 639 18.75 -0.99 30.29
N ILE A 640 18.97 -0.76 28.99
CA ILE A 640 19.90 -1.55 28.15
C ILE A 640 21.35 -1.06 28.31
N LEU A 641 21.52 0.25 28.45
CA LEU A 641 22.82 0.93 28.48
C LEU A 641 23.29 1.37 29.88
N ASP A 642 22.52 1.04 30.92
CA ASP A 642 22.75 1.44 32.32
C ASP A 642 22.94 2.96 32.48
N LEU A 643 22.00 3.73 31.93
CA LEU A 643 22.05 5.20 31.90
C LEU A 643 21.12 5.83 32.92
N GLU A 644 21.63 6.83 33.66
CA GLU A 644 20.80 7.69 34.51
C GLU A 644 19.70 8.39 33.70
N ILE A 645 18.45 8.28 34.16
CA ILE A 645 17.31 8.94 33.54
C ILE A 645 17.35 10.44 33.91
N PRO A 646 17.48 11.37 32.94
CA PRO A 646 17.51 12.81 33.20
C PRO A 646 16.16 13.34 33.68
N ASP A 647 16.21 14.46 34.41
CA ASP A 647 14.99 15.17 34.81
C ASP A 647 14.26 15.84 33.64
N ASP A 648 13.00 16.19 33.86
CA ASP A 648 12.17 16.87 32.85
C ASP A 648 12.75 18.20 32.38
N LYS A 649 13.54 18.87 33.23
CA LYS A 649 14.18 20.14 32.88
C LYS A 649 15.27 19.94 31.82
N LYS A 650 16.16 18.97 32.02
CA LYS A 650 17.23 18.61 31.07
C LYS A 650 16.66 18.00 29.78
N ILE A 651 15.55 17.26 29.85
CA ILE A 651 14.83 16.79 28.66
C ILE A 651 14.26 17.97 27.86
N ASN A 652 13.57 18.91 28.52
CA ASN A 652 13.00 20.08 27.84
C ASN A 652 14.08 21.00 27.24
N GLU A 653 15.22 21.15 27.91
CA GLU A 653 16.40 21.86 27.38
C GLU A 653 16.95 21.19 26.10
N ALA A 654 17.12 19.86 26.12
CA ALA A 654 17.54 19.08 24.95
C ALA A 654 16.54 19.19 23.77
N CYS A 655 15.24 19.18 24.07
CA CYS A 655 14.18 19.37 23.06
C CYS A 655 14.19 20.80 22.49
N ALA A 656 14.44 21.83 23.29
CA ALA A 656 14.61 23.21 22.81
C ALA A 656 15.83 23.34 21.87
N ILE A 657 16.95 22.71 22.24
CA ILE A 657 18.16 22.65 21.39
C ILE A 657 17.85 21.93 20.07
N ALA A 658 17.19 20.77 20.11
CA ALA A 658 16.81 20.02 18.91
C ALA A 658 15.80 20.78 18.01
N ARG A 659 14.90 21.59 18.57
CA ARG A 659 14.02 22.52 17.83
C ARG A 659 14.81 23.66 17.15
N SER A 660 15.86 24.15 17.79
CA SER A 660 16.76 25.21 17.26
C SER A 660 17.87 24.72 16.32
N TYR A 661 18.02 23.40 16.16
CA TYR A 661 19.11 22.78 15.40
C TYR A 661 19.03 23.12 13.91
N THR A 662 19.97 23.95 13.45
CA THR A 662 20.15 24.34 12.05
C THR A 662 21.40 23.66 11.49
N VAL A 663 21.29 23.11 10.27
CA VAL A 663 22.40 22.38 9.63
C VAL A 663 23.51 23.36 9.25
N LYS A 664 24.77 23.01 9.53
CA LYS A 664 25.94 23.82 9.15
C LYS A 664 26.11 23.89 7.63
N SER A 665 25.51 24.93 7.04
CA SER A 665 25.65 25.29 5.62
C SER A 665 27.11 25.59 5.26
N THR A 666 27.79 24.58 4.74
CA THR A 666 29.18 24.68 4.25
C THR A 666 29.21 25.17 2.80
N GLY A 667 29.00 26.47 2.62
CA GLY A 667 29.68 27.27 1.59
C GLY A 667 29.47 26.92 0.11
N ALA A 668 28.40 26.22 -0.26
CA ALA A 668 28.03 26.05 -1.67
C ALA A 668 27.18 27.25 -2.13
N LYS A 669 27.63 27.98 -3.16
CA LYS A 669 26.83 29.05 -3.79
C LYS A 669 25.48 28.46 -4.23
N LYS A 670 24.38 29.14 -3.86
CA LYS A 670 23.01 28.73 -4.23
C LYS A 670 22.93 28.48 -5.75
N ALA A 671 22.67 27.24 -6.15
CA ALA A 671 22.14 26.97 -7.47
C ALA A 671 20.74 27.58 -7.53
N ALA A 672 20.45 28.38 -8.56
CA ALA A 672 19.12 28.97 -8.73
C ALA A 672 18.06 27.86 -8.82
N PRO A 673 16.83 28.09 -8.31
CA PRO A 673 15.74 27.13 -8.46
C PRO A 673 15.54 26.81 -9.95
N LYS A 674 15.39 25.53 -10.28
CA LYS A 674 15.19 25.12 -11.67
C LYS A 674 13.87 25.74 -12.17
N PRO A 675 13.84 26.34 -13.38
CA PRO A 675 12.61 26.94 -13.89
C PRO A 675 11.51 25.88 -14.03
N PRO A 676 10.22 26.27 -13.90
CA PRO A 676 9.10 25.36 -14.11
C PRO A 676 9.15 24.74 -15.51
N ARG A 677 8.55 23.55 -15.69
CA ARG A 677 8.52 22.88 -16.99
C ARG A 677 7.48 23.46 -17.94
N TYR A 678 6.36 23.95 -17.41
CA TYR A 678 5.30 24.62 -18.14
C TYR A 678 4.40 25.39 -17.16
N PHE A 679 3.53 26.25 -17.72
CA PHE A 679 2.39 26.84 -17.03
C PHE A 679 1.09 26.35 -17.67
N ALA A 680 0.07 26.10 -16.87
CA ALA A 680 -1.21 25.56 -17.31
C ALA A 680 -2.37 26.02 -16.42
N LEU A 681 -3.57 26.03 -16.97
CA LEU A 681 -4.83 26.16 -16.24
C LEU A 681 -5.41 24.77 -15.98
N VAL A 682 -5.83 24.50 -14.74
CA VAL A 682 -6.43 23.22 -14.35
C VAL A 682 -7.92 23.44 -14.08
N PRO A 683 -8.81 23.08 -15.01
CA PRO A 683 -10.26 23.22 -14.81
C PRO A 683 -10.79 22.07 -13.93
N ASP A 684 -11.71 22.40 -13.03
CA ASP A 684 -12.47 21.40 -12.25
C ASP A 684 -13.58 20.80 -13.13
N ILE A 685 -13.20 19.81 -13.95
CA ILE A 685 -14.13 19.08 -14.83
C ILE A 685 -13.92 17.57 -14.71
N ASN A 686 -15.03 16.84 -14.61
CA ASN A 686 -15.03 15.39 -14.80
C ASN A 686 -15.19 15.09 -16.30
N VAL A 687 -14.07 14.85 -16.99
CA VAL A 687 -14.03 14.57 -18.44
C VAL A 687 -14.81 13.29 -18.77
N GLU A 688 -14.77 12.26 -17.93
CA GLU A 688 -15.50 11.00 -18.15
C GLU A 688 -17.01 11.22 -18.18
N LYS A 689 -17.54 12.03 -17.26
CA LYS A 689 -18.96 12.40 -17.24
C LYS A 689 -19.33 13.39 -18.35
N LEU A 690 -18.48 14.40 -18.60
CA LEU A 690 -18.77 15.46 -19.58
C LEU A 690 -18.81 14.92 -21.02
N ILE A 691 -17.83 14.10 -21.38
CA ILE A 691 -17.71 13.54 -22.73
C ILE A 691 -18.57 12.28 -22.90
N GLY A 692 -18.76 11.50 -21.83
CA GLY A 692 -19.67 10.35 -21.82
C GLY A 692 -21.08 10.72 -22.24
N ASN A 693 -21.68 11.72 -21.58
CA ASN A 693 -23.02 12.20 -21.91
C ASN A 693 -23.16 12.60 -23.40
N TYR A 694 -22.15 13.25 -23.99
CA TYR A 694 -22.20 13.73 -25.38
C TYR A 694 -22.19 12.59 -26.42
N PHE A 695 -21.48 11.49 -26.12
CA PHE A 695 -21.47 10.29 -26.97
C PHE A 695 -22.55 9.25 -26.61
N GLU A 696 -23.47 9.59 -25.71
CA GLU A 696 -24.71 8.84 -25.42
C GLU A 696 -25.94 9.39 -26.16
N GLU A 697 -25.83 10.54 -26.85
CA GLU A 697 -26.88 11.14 -27.68
C GLU A 697 -26.98 10.46 -29.07
N GLU A 698 -28.19 10.33 -29.63
CA GLU A 698 -28.45 9.60 -30.92
C GLU A 698 -27.72 10.22 -32.13
N ASP A 699 -27.39 11.50 -32.09
CA ASP A 699 -26.77 12.24 -33.20
C ASP A 699 -25.22 12.20 -33.17
N ALA A 700 -24.61 11.48 -32.22
CA ALA A 700 -23.18 11.50 -32.00
C ALA A 700 -22.38 10.71 -33.08
N PRO A 701 -21.30 11.25 -33.67
CA PRO A 701 -20.56 10.55 -34.73
C PRO A 701 -19.90 9.24 -34.29
N ASP A 702 -20.20 8.14 -35.00
CA ASP A 702 -19.69 6.78 -34.75
C ASP A 702 -18.18 6.71 -34.48
N SER A 703 -17.38 7.48 -35.24
CA SER A 703 -15.92 7.49 -35.10
C SER A 703 -15.45 8.11 -33.79
N GLY A 704 -16.19 9.10 -33.27
CA GLY A 704 -15.94 9.74 -31.98
C GLY A 704 -16.40 8.86 -30.83
N ALA A 705 -17.61 8.30 -30.93
CA ALA A 705 -18.14 7.35 -29.94
C ALA A 705 -17.25 6.10 -29.80
N LYS A 706 -16.70 5.59 -30.91
CA LYS A 706 -15.71 4.51 -30.90
C LYS A 706 -14.41 4.91 -30.20
N MET A 707 -13.80 6.04 -30.58
CA MET A 707 -12.57 6.53 -29.94
C MET A 707 -12.78 6.78 -28.43
N TRP A 708 -13.95 7.28 -28.06
CA TRP A 708 -14.34 7.46 -26.66
C TRP A 708 -14.42 6.12 -25.89
N SER A 709 -15.11 5.13 -26.45
CA SER A 709 -15.21 3.78 -25.88
C SER A 709 -13.84 3.09 -25.76
N ASP A 710 -12.97 3.27 -26.76
CA ASP A 710 -11.59 2.78 -26.74
C ASP A 710 -10.75 3.47 -25.63
N LEU A 711 -10.93 4.78 -25.41
CA LEU A 711 -10.25 5.49 -24.31
C LEU A 711 -10.73 5.06 -22.91
N VAL A 712 -12.05 4.88 -22.72
CA VAL A 712 -12.62 4.45 -21.43
C VAL A 712 -12.23 3.01 -21.12
N SER A 713 -12.42 2.08 -22.07
CA SER A 713 -12.13 0.65 -21.88
C SER A 713 -10.65 0.37 -21.57
N ASN A 714 -9.73 1.10 -22.22
CA ASN A 714 -8.29 0.98 -22.00
C ASN A 714 -7.75 1.85 -20.85
N LYS A 715 -8.62 2.59 -20.12
CA LYS A 715 -8.25 3.51 -19.02
C LYS A 715 -7.23 4.57 -19.45
N ARG A 716 -7.55 5.25 -20.55
CA ARG A 716 -6.70 6.25 -21.22
C ARG A 716 -7.19 7.68 -21.14
N VAL A 717 -8.35 7.91 -20.49
CA VAL A 717 -8.84 9.24 -20.15
C VAL A 717 -7.84 9.91 -19.18
N ALA A 718 -7.58 11.21 -19.37
CA ALA A 718 -6.58 11.95 -18.62
C ALA A 718 -6.98 12.12 -17.14
N ASP A 719 -6.16 11.58 -16.22
CA ASP A 719 -6.37 11.64 -14.75
C ASP A 719 -6.31 13.07 -14.17
N ARG A 720 -5.52 13.96 -14.81
CA ARG A 720 -5.41 15.38 -14.45
C ARG A 720 -5.49 16.27 -15.70
N PRO A 721 -6.70 16.50 -16.23
CA PRO A 721 -6.88 17.28 -17.45
C PRO A 721 -6.52 18.76 -17.20
N HIS A 722 -5.82 19.37 -18.15
CA HIS A 722 -5.35 20.76 -18.03
C HIS A 722 -5.14 21.41 -19.40
N VAL A 723 -5.21 22.73 -19.45
CA VAL A 723 -4.89 23.55 -20.63
C VAL A 723 -3.48 24.11 -20.47
N THR A 724 -2.53 23.64 -21.28
CA THR A 724 -1.16 24.16 -21.25
C THR A 724 -1.11 25.54 -21.92
N LEU A 725 -0.66 26.56 -21.17
CA LEU A 725 -0.47 27.92 -21.69
C LEU A 725 0.87 28.04 -22.42
N ILE A 726 1.96 27.59 -21.79
CA ILE A 726 3.30 27.61 -22.39
C ILE A 726 4.24 26.61 -21.72
N HIS A 727 4.96 25.82 -22.52
CA HIS A 727 5.99 24.87 -22.06
C HIS A 727 7.41 25.48 -22.15
N VAL A 728 8.36 25.02 -21.34
CA VAL A 728 9.74 25.59 -21.28
C VAL A 728 10.51 25.46 -22.60
N LYS A 729 10.12 24.50 -23.44
CA LYS A 729 10.61 24.34 -24.82
C LYS A 729 10.11 25.43 -25.77
N GLU A 730 8.96 26.01 -25.45
CA GLU A 730 8.22 27.05 -26.19
C GLU A 730 8.50 28.45 -25.60
N LYS A 731 9.38 28.56 -24.59
CA LYS A 731 9.73 29.86 -23.98
C LYS A 731 10.23 30.86 -25.04
N GLN A 732 10.87 30.39 -26.11
CA GLN A 732 11.34 31.24 -27.20
C GLN A 732 10.19 31.80 -28.05
N ASP A 733 9.04 31.12 -28.08
CA ASP A 733 7.86 31.51 -28.86
C ASP A 733 7.08 32.65 -28.18
N SER A 734 7.16 32.75 -26.85
CA SER A 734 6.72 33.93 -26.08
C SER A 734 7.45 34.06 -24.75
N VAL A 735 8.54 34.82 -24.75
CA VAL A 735 9.30 35.15 -23.53
C VAL A 735 8.46 36.01 -22.58
N SER A 736 7.65 36.92 -23.12
CA SER A 736 6.73 37.77 -22.35
C SER A 736 5.69 36.94 -21.59
N LEU A 737 4.96 36.05 -22.25
CA LEU A 737 3.98 35.18 -21.59
C LEU A 737 4.64 34.30 -20.52
N TRP A 738 5.84 33.76 -20.81
CA TRP A 738 6.60 32.99 -19.83
C TRP A 738 6.91 33.80 -18.56
N GLU A 739 7.29 35.07 -18.72
CA GLU A 739 7.68 35.95 -17.61
C GLU A 739 6.46 36.48 -16.84
N ARG A 740 5.34 36.77 -17.51
CA ARG A 740 4.07 37.11 -16.86
C ARG A 740 3.50 35.94 -16.07
N CYS A 741 3.47 34.73 -16.63
CA CYS A 741 3.07 33.51 -15.91
C CYS A 741 3.97 33.24 -14.69
N LEU A 742 5.29 33.45 -14.82
CA LEU A 742 6.24 33.30 -13.70
C LEU A 742 6.06 34.39 -12.64
N ALA A 743 5.67 35.61 -13.01
CA ALA A 743 5.37 36.70 -12.07
C ALA A 743 4.06 36.44 -11.32
N LEU A 744 3.00 36.01 -12.02
CA LEU A 744 1.72 35.62 -11.43
C LEU A 744 1.87 34.43 -10.47
N GLN A 745 2.67 33.41 -10.83
CA GLN A 745 2.99 32.29 -9.93
C GLN A 745 3.73 32.75 -8.66
N LYS A 746 4.64 33.73 -8.78
CA LYS A 746 5.43 34.22 -7.64
C LYS A 746 4.62 35.11 -6.69
N SER A 747 3.58 35.78 -7.19
CA SER A 747 2.77 36.69 -6.37
C SER A 747 1.69 35.96 -5.57
N ALA A 748 1.19 34.80 -6.04
CA ALA A 748 0.19 34.00 -5.32
C ALA A 748 0.66 33.60 -3.90
N GLY A 749 0.07 34.26 -2.89
CA GLY A 749 0.40 34.11 -1.47
C GLY A 749 -0.75 33.57 -0.62
N GLU A 750 -1.94 34.15 -0.75
CA GLU A 750 -3.11 33.79 0.07
C GLU A 750 -4.40 33.49 -0.73
N ILE A 751 -4.51 33.95 -1.99
CA ILE A 751 -5.59 33.59 -2.94
C ILE A 751 -4.95 33.11 -4.26
N GLU A 752 -5.45 32.03 -4.84
CA GLU A 752 -4.99 31.53 -6.14
C GLU A 752 -5.74 32.22 -7.30
N PRO A 753 -5.04 32.63 -8.38
CA PRO A 753 -5.66 33.32 -9.51
C PRO A 753 -6.56 32.37 -10.32
N THR A 754 -7.86 32.67 -10.39
CA THR A 754 -8.86 31.83 -11.06
C THR A 754 -9.25 32.38 -12.44
N PHE A 755 -9.32 31.48 -13.42
CA PHE A 755 -9.64 31.80 -14.82
C PHE A 755 -10.90 31.06 -15.27
N ARG A 756 -11.70 31.70 -16.11
CA ARG A 756 -12.81 31.07 -16.84
C ARG A 756 -12.28 30.62 -18.20
N VAL A 757 -12.44 29.33 -18.51
CA VAL A 757 -12.01 28.75 -19.79
C VAL A 757 -13.24 28.21 -20.51
N THR A 758 -13.42 28.60 -21.77
CA THR A 758 -14.53 28.15 -22.62
C THR A 758 -14.03 27.09 -23.61
N PHE A 759 -14.69 25.94 -23.63
CA PHE A 759 -14.46 24.86 -24.59
C PHE A 759 -15.60 24.82 -25.61
N ASN A 760 -15.30 24.70 -26.90
CA ASN A 760 -16.32 24.77 -27.95
C ASN A 760 -16.55 23.45 -28.72
N ASN A 761 -15.49 22.67 -28.98
CA ASN A 761 -15.59 21.48 -29.83
C ASN A 761 -14.71 20.35 -29.28
N ILE A 762 -15.24 19.12 -29.33
CA ILE A 762 -14.47 17.89 -29.18
C ILE A 762 -13.81 17.59 -30.53
N ILE A 763 -12.51 17.34 -30.53
CA ILE A 763 -11.73 17.04 -31.74
C ILE A 763 -10.96 15.74 -31.47
N TRP A 764 -10.97 14.81 -32.42
CA TRP A 764 -10.29 13.52 -32.30
C TRP A 764 -9.72 13.05 -33.63
N ASN A 765 -8.74 12.14 -33.52
CA ASN A 765 -8.28 11.28 -34.60
C ASN A 765 -8.11 9.85 -34.03
N ASN A 766 -7.36 8.98 -34.73
CA ASN A 766 -7.14 7.59 -34.29
C ASN A 766 -6.22 7.45 -33.06
N ASP A 767 -5.53 8.51 -32.65
CA ASP A 767 -4.44 8.50 -31.68
C ASP A 767 -4.76 9.36 -30.43
N VAL A 768 -5.44 10.50 -30.59
CA VAL A 768 -5.71 11.46 -29.50
C VAL A 768 -7.09 12.11 -29.63
N MET A 769 -7.69 12.44 -28.49
CA MET A 769 -8.93 13.21 -28.38
C MET A 769 -8.70 14.42 -27.45
N ALA A 770 -9.29 15.57 -27.76
CA ALA A 770 -9.12 16.81 -27.00
C ALA A 770 -10.31 17.77 -27.13
N LEU A 771 -10.50 18.62 -26.11
CA LEU A 771 -11.37 19.80 -26.17
C LEU A 771 -10.60 21.00 -26.72
N SER A 772 -11.14 21.68 -27.73
CA SER A 772 -10.63 22.95 -28.20
C SER A 772 -11.01 24.11 -27.26
N VAL A 773 -10.04 24.93 -26.88
CA VAL A 773 -10.28 26.15 -26.10
C VAL A 773 -10.58 27.30 -27.06
N SER A 774 -11.66 28.03 -26.82
CA SER A 774 -12.06 29.20 -27.60
C SER A 774 -11.73 30.52 -26.92
N ARG A 775 -11.81 30.58 -25.59
CA ARG A 775 -11.63 31.80 -24.80
C ARG A 775 -11.05 31.47 -23.42
N ILE A 776 -10.18 32.34 -22.93
CA ILE A 776 -9.71 32.38 -21.55
C ILE A 776 -10.04 33.78 -21.03
N GLU A 777 -10.66 33.87 -19.86
CA GLU A 777 -11.05 35.12 -19.22
C GLU A 777 -10.69 35.09 -17.74
N MET A 778 -10.64 36.26 -17.12
CA MET A 778 -10.54 36.36 -15.66
C MET A 778 -11.85 35.96 -14.96
N HIS A 779 -11.74 35.32 -13.80
CA HIS A 779 -12.85 35.21 -12.86
C HIS A 779 -13.01 36.51 -12.03
N ARG A 780 -14.10 36.66 -11.27
CA ARG A 780 -14.44 37.97 -10.65
C ARG A 780 -13.76 38.28 -9.30
N GLU A 781 -12.99 37.35 -8.75
CA GLU A 781 -12.40 37.46 -7.40
C GLU A 781 -10.87 37.61 -7.50
N PHE A 782 -10.41 38.85 -7.65
CA PHE A 782 -9.00 39.22 -7.63
C PHE A 782 -8.77 40.47 -6.76
N GLU A 783 -7.75 40.46 -5.91
CA GLU A 783 -7.15 41.68 -5.37
C GLU A 783 -6.45 42.46 -6.48
N ASP A 784 -6.43 43.79 -6.40
CA ASP A 784 -6.01 44.66 -7.51
C ASP A 784 -4.57 44.39 -8.00
N VAL A 785 -3.66 43.99 -7.11
CA VAL A 785 -2.26 43.65 -7.44
C VAL A 785 -2.14 42.35 -8.25
N HIS A 786 -3.02 41.37 -8.00
CA HIS A 786 -3.06 40.12 -8.76
C HIS A 786 -3.89 40.24 -10.04
N ARG A 787 -4.91 41.12 -10.04
CA ARG A 787 -5.74 41.41 -11.21
C ARG A 787 -4.89 41.88 -12.39
N GLN A 788 -4.02 42.87 -12.18
CA GLN A 788 -3.17 43.40 -13.26
C GLN A 788 -2.24 42.32 -13.86
N LEU A 789 -1.64 41.45 -13.03
CA LEU A 789 -0.79 40.35 -13.52
C LEU A 789 -1.59 39.27 -14.26
N ALA A 790 -2.85 39.03 -13.89
CA ALA A 790 -3.73 38.09 -14.58
C ALA A 790 -4.26 38.65 -15.91
N GLU A 791 -4.60 39.95 -15.96
CA GLU A 791 -4.91 40.69 -17.20
C GLU A 791 -3.75 40.59 -18.18
N GLU A 792 -2.53 40.95 -17.74
CA GLU A 792 -1.32 40.85 -18.56
C GLU A 792 -1.06 39.42 -19.08
N VAL A 793 -1.36 38.36 -18.32
CA VAL A 793 -1.22 36.97 -18.79
C VAL A 793 -2.21 36.66 -19.91
N VAL A 794 -3.47 37.10 -19.81
CA VAL A 794 -4.50 36.87 -20.85
C VAL A 794 -4.20 37.70 -22.10
N GLU A 795 -3.81 38.96 -21.94
CA GLU A 795 -3.48 39.87 -23.06
C GLU A 795 -2.20 39.45 -23.80
N THR A 796 -1.23 38.81 -23.13
CA THR A 796 0.03 38.39 -23.76
C THR A 796 0.04 36.98 -24.35
N ILE A 797 -1.12 36.28 -24.41
CA ILE A 797 -1.22 35.01 -25.14
C ILE A 797 -1.14 35.28 -26.66
N PRO A 798 -0.07 34.89 -27.36
CA PRO A 798 0.02 35.14 -28.80
C PRO A 798 -0.95 34.25 -29.58
N GLU A 799 -1.35 34.72 -30.75
CA GLU A 799 -2.25 33.98 -31.66
C GLU A 799 -1.74 32.57 -31.99
N SER A 800 -0.42 32.39 -32.13
CA SER A 800 0.23 31.09 -32.34
C SER A 800 0.05 30.10 -31.19
N ILE A 801 -0.20 30.58 -29.97
CA ILE A 801 -0.57 29.77 -28.80
C ILE A 801 -2.09 29.59 -28.76
N THR A 802 -2.87 30.66 -28.93
CA THR A 802 -4.34 30.61 -28.97
C THR A 802 -4.87 29.60 -29.99
N ASN A 803 -4.23 29.49 -31.15
CA ASN A 803 -4.62 28.55 -32.21
C ASN A 803 -4.38 27.07 -31.86
N ARG A 804 -3.60 26.77 -30.82
CA ARG A 804 -3.34 25.39 -30.34
C ARG A 804 -3.80 25.11 -28.91
N LEU A 805 -4.44 26.08 -28.22
CA LEU A 805 -4.96 25.87 -26.87
C LEU A 805 -6.03 24.77 -26.86
N HIS A 806 -5.80 23.76 -26.03
CA HIS A 806 -6.65 22.58 -25.92
C HIS A 806 -6.51 21.96 -24.52
N LEU A 807 -7.43 21.05 -24.21
CA LEU A 807 -7.35 20.13 -23.08
C LEU A 807 -7.40 18.71 -23.61
N THR A 808 -6.35 17.92 -23.40
CA THR A 808 -6.29 16.52 -23.86
C THR A 808 -7.27 15.67 -23.05
N ILE A 809 -8.22 15.02 -23.74
CA ILE A 809 -9.18 14.08 -23.14
C ILE A 809 -8.50 12.74 -22.89
N GLY A 810 -7.69 12.25 -23.85
CA GLY A 810 -6.93 11.01 -23.71
C GLY A 810 -6.12 10.65 -24.97
N THR A 811 -5.16 9.73 -24.82
CA THR A 811 -4.38 9.16 -25.93
C THR A 811 -4.57 7.65 -26.00
N ARG A 812 -4.70 7.08 -27.20
CA ARG A 812 -4.98 5.63 -27.39
C ARG A 812 -4.04 4.72 -26.60
N ASP A 813 -2.77 5.11 -26.46
CA ASP A 813 -1.76 4.40 -25.70
C ASP A 813 -0.67 5.35 -25.15
N ASP A 814 0.28 4.82 -24.37
CA ASP A 814 1.36 5.56 -23.71
C ASP A 814 2.52 5.98 -24.65
N SER A 815 2.53 5.55 -25.91
CA SER A 815 3.57 5.95 -26.87
C SER A 815 3.27 7.30 -27.54
N ILE A 816 1.99 7.67 -27.59
CA ILE A 816 1.48 8.92 -28.16
C ILE A 816 1.68 10.05 -27.15
N ASN A 817 2.29 11.15 -27.58
CA ASN A 817 2.52 12.30 -26.72
C ASN A 817 1.24 13.15 -26.65
N PRO A 818 0.69 13.47 -25.45
CA PRO A 818 -0.48 14.33 -25.31
C PRO A 818 -0.39 15.68 -26.05
N PHE A 819 0.83 16.18 -26.28
CA PHE A 819 1.11 17.37 -27.08
C PHE A 819 0.65 17.27 -28.55
N GLU A 820 0.45 16.07 -29.10
CA GLU A 820 0.00 15.88 -30.49
C GLU A 820 -1.41 16.47 -30.73
N ALA A 821 -2.23 16.57 -29.68
CA ALA A 821 -3.50 17.30 -29.72
C ALA A 821 -3.32 18.79 -30.09
N ALA A 822 -2.17 19.40 -29.78
CA ALA A 822 -1.88 20.79 -30.15
C ALA A 822 -1.86 21.00 -31.67
N SER A 823 -1.28 20.06 -32.43
CA SER A 823 -1.27 20.13 -33.90
C SER A 823 -2.68 19.91 -34.43
N MET A 824 -3.34 18.84 -33.98
CA MET A 824 -4.70 18.48 -34.41
C MET A 824 -5.69 19.65 -34.24
N VAL A 825 -5.64 20.34 -33.10
CA VAL A 825 -6.50 21.51 -32.82
C VAL A 825 -6.11 22.71 -33.68
N ALA A 826 -4.82 22.93 -33.94
CA ALA A 826 -4.35 24.03 -34.81
C ALA A 826 -4.62 23.79 -36.31
N ASP A 827 -4.57 22.54 -36.77
CA ASP A 827 -4.92 22.15 -38.14
C ASP A 827 -6.43 22.32 -38.37
N TRP A 828 -7.25 21.88 -37.41
CA TRP A 828 -8.69 22.10 -37.41
C TRP A 828 -9.07 23.59 -37.38
N LYS A 829 -8.47 24.40 -36.47
CA LYS A 829 -8.73 25.86 -36.40
C LYS A 829 -8.31 26.61 -37.67
N ARG A 830 -7.36 26.07 -38.45
CA ARG A 830 -6.95 26.64 -39.75
C ARG A 830 -7.86 26.25 -40.92
N GLY A 831 -8.91 25.48 -40.69
CA GLY A 831 -9.85 25.07 -41.74
C GLY A 831 -9.26 24.09 -42.75
N VAL A 832 -8.23 23.32 -42.38
CA VAL A 832 -7.61 22.32 -43.25
C VAL A 832 -8.51 21.08 -43.32
N ASN A 833 -9.57 21.16 -44.14
CA ASN A 833 -10.29 19.98 -44.60
C ASN A 833 -9.37 19.15 -45.50
N SER A 834 -9.26 17.85 -45.27
CA SER A 834 -8.40 16.95 -46.07
C SER A 834 -9.08 16.50 -47.37
N MET A 835 -9.58 17.47 -48.14
CA MET A 835 -10.09 17.29 -49.51
C MET A 835 -9.48 18.37 -50.42
N ASP A 836 -9.40 18.05 -51.70
CA ASP A 836 -9.04 18.92 -52.83
C ASP A 836 -7.58 19.40 -52.94
N VAL A 837 -6.75 18.54 -53.54
CA VAL A 837 -6.09 18.92 -54.82
C VAL A 837 -6.21 17.74 -55.80
N ASP A 838 -6.72 18.05 -56.99
CA ASP A 838 -6.89 17.20 -58.19
C ASP A 838 -5.65 16.36 -58.60
N SER A 839 -5.75 15.26 -59.36
CA SER A 839 -6.59 15.14 -60.57
C SER A 839 -7.09 13.76 -61.00
N GLU A 840 -8.36 13.76 -61.41
CA GLU A 840 -8.99 13.04 -62.53
C GLU A 840 -9.31 11.51 -62.50
N TYR A 841 -10.57 11.22 -62.87
CA TYR A 841 -11.21 9.95 -63.26
C TYR A 841 -11.41 8.82 -62.22
N GLY A 842 -12.34 9.07 -61.29
CA GLY A 842 -13.66 8.40 -61.28
C GLY A 842 -13.82 6.92 -60.82
N GLY A 843 -14.65 6.72 -59.79
CA GLY A 843 -15.68 5.67 -59.80
C GLY A 843 -15.51 4.41 -58.91
N ARG A 844 -16.24 4.41 -57.79
CA ARG A 844 -16.93 3.29 -57.10
C ARG A 844 -16.22 1.95 -56.76
N ASP A 845 -16.43 1.59 -55.49
CA ASP A 845 -16.65 0.25 -54.91
C ASP A 845 -15.52 -0.79 -54.80
N ASN A 846 -15.39 -1.25 -53.54
CA ASN A 846 -14.89 -2.55 -53.04
C ASN A 846 -13.38 -2.89 -53.06
N ASN A 847 -12.86 -3.09 -51.83
CA ASN A 847 -11.93 -4.12 -51.38
C ASN A 847 -11.09 -4.89 -52.43
N ILE A 848 -9.76 -4.74 -52.41
CA ILE A 848 -8.80 -5.80 -52.01
C ILE A 848 -7.35 -5.28 -52.00
N ILE A 849 -6.52 -5.94 -51.18
CA ILE A 849 -5.11 -5.67 -50.87
C ILE A 849 -4.16 -5.99 -52.06
N ALA A 850 -3.24 -5.07 -52.42
CA ALA A 850 -1.78 -5.35 -52.52
C ALA A 850 -0.91 -4.19 -53.11
N ARG A 851 -0.03 -3.59 -52.26
CA ARG A 851 1.46 -3.43 -52.38
C ARG A 851 2.15 -3.04 -53.74
N PRO A 852 3.40 -2.49 -53.73
CA PRO A 852 4.07 -1.59 -52.77
C PRO A 852 5.04 -0.52 -53.40
N ASN A 853 5.71 0.27 -52.54
CA ASN A 853 7.02 0.96 -52.75
C ASN A 853 7.05 2.19 -53.70
N LYS A 854 7.76 3.30 -53.43
CA LYS A 854 8.84 3.74 -52.51
C LYS A 854 8.63 5.26 -52.26
N ARG A 855 9.01 5.94 -51.15
CA ARG A 855 10.06 5.76 -50.13
C ARG A 855 9.50 6.06 -48.72
N GLN A 856 9.64 5.10 -47.80
CA GLN A 856 9.20 5.27 -46.41
C GLN A 856 10.20 6.13 -45.59
N LYS A 857 9.70 7.12 -44.84
CA LYS A 857 10.27 7.38 -43.51
C LYS A 857 9.75 6.26 -42.60
N ARG A 858 10.63 5.39 -42.11
CA ARG A 858 10.26 4.31 -41.19
C ARG A 858 9.67 4.91 -39.92
N ALA A 859 8.35 4.80 -39.75
CA ALA A 859 7.81 4.52 -38.43
C ALA A 859 8.51 3.23 -37.96
N ASN A 860 9.00 3.21 -36.72
CA ASN A 860 9.60 2.01 -36.15
C ASN A 860 8.47 1.02 -35.86
N ALA A 861 8.10 0.21 -36.86
CA ALA A 861 7.24 -0.94 -36.68
C ALA A 861 7.82 -1.78 -35.53
N THR A 862 7.06 -1.84 -34.44
CA THR A 862 7.42 -2.61 -33.27
C THR A 862 7.16 -4.08 -33.56
N MET A 863 7.83 -4.96 -32.82
CA MET A 863 7.66 -6.41 -33.00
C MET A 863 6.20 -6.86 -32.71
N THR A 864 5.43 -6.06 -31.96
CA THR A 864 3.99 -6.25 -31.70
C THR A 864 3.08 -5.85 -32.86
N ASP A 865 3.57 -5.13 -33.86
CA ASP A 865 2.80 -4.75 -35.07
C ASP A 865 2.87 -5.83 -36.16
N LEU A 866 3.66 -6.89 -35.94
CA LEU A 866 3.66 -8.08 -36.80
C LEU A 866 2.39 -8.90 -36.57
N PRO A 867 1.75 -9.42 -37.63
CA PRO A 867 0.76 -10.48 -37.52
C PRO A 867 1.25 -11.59 -36.59
N VAL A 868 0.37 -12.05 -35.69
CA VAL A 868 0.73 -12.97 -34.61
C VAL A 868 1.32 -14.26 -35.17
N GLU A 869 0.89 -14.69 -36.36
CA GLU A 869 1.41 -15.82 -37.12
C GLU A 869 2.88 -15.66 -37.50
N LEU A 870 3.25 -14.48 -38.03
CA LEU A 870 4.64 -14.15 -38.37
C LEU A 870 5.50 -13.99 -37.13
N LEU A 871 4.94 -13.40 -36.06
CA LEU A 871 5.61 -13.31 -34.77
C LEU A 871 5.94 -14.70 -34.19
N ILE A 872 5.00 -15.66 -34.28
CA ILE A 872 5.22 -17.05 -33.87
C ILE A 872 6.29 -17.71 -34.74
N GLU A 873 6.25 -17.53 -36.05
CA GLU A 873 7.21 -18.15 -36.96
C GLU A 873 8.64 -17.65 -36.70
N ILE A 874 8.81 -16.34 -36.50
CA ILE A 874 10.09 -15.78 -36.04
C ILE A 874 10.49 -16.37 -34.68
N CYS A 875 9.54 -16.44 -33.74
CA CYS A 875 9.78 -16.99 -32.41
C CYS A 875 10.08 -18.50 -32.42
N ARG A 876 9.73 -19.27 -33.45
CA ARG A 876 10.14 -20.68 -33.57
C ARG A 876 11.63 -20.86 -33.72
N HIS A 877 12.36 -19.83 -34.13
CA HIS A 877 13.81 -19.89 -34.40
C HIS A 877 14.68 -19.28 -33.27
N VAL A 878 14.10 -18.70 -32.23
CA VAL A 878 14.87 -18.13 -31.09
C VAL A 878 15.20 -19.20 -30.04
N TRP A 879 16.09 -18.90 -29.09
CA TRP A 879 16.34 -19.81 -27.97
C TRP A 879 15.20 -19.74 -26.94
N PRO A 880 14.97 -20.80 -26.13
CA PRO A 880 13.94 -20.79 -25.08
C PRO A 880 14.12 -19.67 -24.04
N GLY A 881 15.37 -19.28 -23.74
CA GLY A 881 15.68 -18.13 -22.89
C GLY A 881 15.26 -16.78 -23.49
N ASP A 882 15.29 -16.66 -24.81
CA ASP A 882 14.91 -15.45 -25.54
C ASP A 882 13.38 -15.33 -25.58
N LEU A 883 12.67 -16.39 -25.95
CA LEU A 883 11.20 -16.40 -25.93
C LEU A 883 10.64 -16.13 -24.51
N LEU A 884 11.31 -16.66 -23.49
CA LEU A 884 11.00 -16.36 -22.09
C LEU A 884 11.22 -14.88 -21.77
N SER A 885 12.37 -14.32 -22.11
CA SER A 885 12.68 -12.90 -21.91
C SER A 885 11.70 -11.99 -22.65
N LEU A 886 11.35 -12.37 -23.89
CA LEU A 886 10.39 -11.67 -24.74
C LEU A 886 8.99 -11.67 -24.12
N SER A 887 8.55 -12.79 -23.54
CA SER A 887 7.30 -12.91 -22.79
C SER A 887 7.25 -12.06 -21.51
N TRP A 888 8.38 -11.49 -21.07
CA TRP A 888 8.45 -10.62 -19.89
C TRP A 888 8.50 -9.12 -20.24
N THR A 889 8.69 -8.77 -21.51
CA THR A 889 8.80 -7.37 -21.96
C THR A 889 7.48 -6.59 -21.85
N CYS A 890 6.33 -7.20 -22.18
CA CYS A 890 5.03 -6.55 -22.05
C CYS A 890 3.89 -7.55 -21.80
N LYS A 891 2.74 -7.05 -21.33
CA LYS A 891 1.55 -7.88 -21.00
C LYS A 891 0.99 -8.61 -22.22
N SER A 892 1.01 -7.99 -23.40
CA SER A 892 0.49 -8.58 -24.65
C SER A 892 1.30 -9.81 -25.06
N LEU A 893 2.63 -9.66 -25.17
CA LEU A 893 3.55 -10.76 -25.50
C LEU A 893 3.52 -11.85 -24.42
N ARG A 894 3.40 -11.48 -23.13
CA ARG A 894 3.18 -12.44 -22.05
C ARG A 894 1.92 -13.28 -22.28
N SER A 895 0.79 -12.63 -22.53
CA SER A 895 -0.49 -13.30 -22.77
C SER A 895 -0.47 -14.17 -24.02
N CYS A 896 0.19 -13.70 -25.09
CA CYS A 896 0.35 -14.45 -26.33
C CYS A 896 1.17 -15.72 -26.11
N PHE A 897 2.39 -15.61 -25.60
CA PHE A 897 3.33 -16.74 -25.52
C PHE A 897 3.07 -17.69 -24.34
N MET A 898 2.55 -17.21 -23.21
CA MET A 898 2.27 -18.07 -22.03
C MET A 898 0.89 -18.76 -22.08
N SER A 899 0.12 -18.57 -23.15
CA SER A 899 -1.15 -19.29 -23.35
C SER A 899 -0.93 -20.79 -23.53
N LYS A 900 -1.82 -21.61 -22.97
CA LYS A 900 -1.85 -23.07 -23.21
C LYS A 900 -1.95 -23.43 -24.69
N SER A 901 -2.55 -22.56 -25.52
CA SER A 901 -2.64 -22.75 -26.98
C SER A 901 -1.31 -22.57 -27.73
N ARG A 902 -0.24 -22.10 -27.07
CA ARG A 902 1.12 -21.98 -27.65
C ARG A 902 2.08 -23.10 -27.24
N LYS A 903 1.58 -24.22 -26.70
CA LYS A 903 2.41 -25.37 -26.32
C LYS A 903 3.35 -25.83 -27.45
N SER A 904 2.86 -25.90 -28.68
CA SER A 904 3.66 -26.29 -29.86
C SER A 904 4.83 -25.34 -30.15
N LEU A 905 4.64 -24.01 -30.02
CA LEU A 905 5.72 -23.03 -30.17
C LEU A 905 6.86 -23.29 -29.17
N TRP A 906 6.53 -23.53 -27.89
CA TRP A 906 7.56 -23.84 -26.89
C TRP A 906 8.26 -25.18 -27.14
N GLN A 907 7.54 -26.18 -27.65
CA GLN A 907 8.14 -27.45 -28.07
C GLN A 907 9.06 -27.28 -29.28
N ASP A 908 8.71 -26.44 -30.25
CA ASP A 908 9.55 -26.12 -31.40
C ASP A 908 10.82 -25.37 -30.94
N VAL A 909 10.67 -24.37 -30.08
CA VAL A 909 11.77 -23.58 -29.51
C VAL A 909 12.73 -24.41 -28.66
N LEU A 910 12.25 -25.40 -27.91
CA LEU A 910 13.11 -26.34 -27.18
C LEU A 910 13.93 -27.25 -28.11
N LYS A 911 13.48 -27.53 -29.35
CA LYS A 911 14.25 -28.33 -30.33
C LYS A 911 15.45 -27.57 -30.92
N ASN A 912 15.47 -26.23 -30.85
CA ASN A 912 16.60 -25.41 -31.32
C ASN A 912 17.89 -25.69 -30.52
N ILE A 913 17.77 -26.26 -29.32
CA ILE A 913 18.92 -26.68 -28.52
C ILE A 913 19.24 -28.14 -28.81
N GLN A 914 20.36 -28.35 -29.50
CA GLN A 914 20.83 -29.68 -29.85
C GLN A 914 20.99 -30.56 -28.60
N ASN A 915 20.39 -31.76 -28.64
CA ASN A 915 20.42 -32.76 -27.58
C ASN A 915 19.79 -32.35 -26.23
N LEU A 916 19.00 -31.28 -26.13
CA LEU A 916 18.25 -31.00 -24.89
C LEU A 916 17.28 -32.16 -24.54
N PRO A 917 17.19 -32.62 -23.28
CA PRO A 917 16.16 -33.57 -22.88
C PRO A 917 14.75 -32.97 -22.98
N PRO A 918 13.72 -33.77 -23.31
CA PRO A 918 12.33 -33.29 -23.39
C PRO A 918 11.82 -32.80 -22.02
N CYS A 919 10.79 -31.95 -22.03
CA CYS A 919 10.18 -31.40 -20.82
C CYS A 919 9.71 -32.52 -19.87
N PRO A 920 10.16 -32.54 -18.59
CA PRO A 920 9.77 -33.59 -17.65
C PRO A 920 8.26 -33.63 -17.35
N PRO A 921 7.68 -34.81 -17.03
CA PRO A 921 6.32 -34.92 -16.53
C PRO A 921 6.08 -34.02 -15.31
N GLY A 922 4.94 -33.32 -15.28
CA GLY A 922 4.61 -32.35 -14.22
C GLY A 922 5.13 -30.93 -14.45
N PHE A 923 6.04 -30.72 -15.42
CA PHE A 923 6.42 -29.38 -15.88
C PHE A 923 5.70 -29.01 -17.18
N THR A 924 5.41 -27.72 -17.36
CA THR A 924 5.10 -27.16 -18.68
C THR A 924 6.38 -26.64 -19.35
N GLU A 925 6.41 -26.63 -20.68
CA GLU A 925 7.56 -26.21 -21.48
C GLU A 925 8.07 -24.77 -21.13
N PRO A 926 7.21 -23.77 -20.83
CA PRO A 926 7.67 -22.47 -20.34
C PRO A 926 8.30 -22.55 -18.93
N GLN A 927 7.79 -23.40 -18.04
CA GLN A 927 8.35 -23.57 -16.69
C GLN A 927 9.72 -24.28 -16.74
N TYR A 928 9.85 -25.29 -17.60
CA TYR A 928 11.13 -25.96 -17.85
C TYR A 928 12.16 -24.99 -18.44
N SER A 929 11.76 -24.20 -19.44
CA SER A 929 12.59 -23.12 -19.98
C SER A 929 12.97 -22.08 -18.92
N GLN A 930 12.06 -21.73 -18.01
CA GLN A 930 12.35 -20.79 -16.92
C GLN A 930 13.35 -21.35 -15.90
N VAL A 931 13.23 -22.63 -15.53
CA VAL A 931 14.20 -23.32 -14.66
C VAL A 931 15.59 -23.31 -15.28
N LEU A 932 15.69 -23.65 -16.57
CA LEU A 932 16.95 -23.72 -17.31
C LEU A 932 17.62 -22.33 -17.49
N PHE A 933 16.89 -21.35 -18.04
CA PHE A 933 17.52 -20.12 -18.57
C PHE A 933 17.40 -18.87 -17.68
N SER A 934 16.57 -18.90 -16.63
CA SER A 934 16.43 -17.76 -15.71
C SER A 934 16.94 -18.03 -14.29
N GLY A 935 17.18 -19.30 -13.93
CA GLY A 935 17.55 -19.68 -12.58
C GLY A 935 16.49 -19.32 -11.53
N CYS A 936 15.21 -19.21 -11.88
CA CYS A 936 14.10 -18.83 -11.00
C CYS A 936 12.89 -19.76 -11.13
N CYS A 937 12.25 -20.16 -10.02
CA CYS A 937 11.05 -21.00 -10.07
C CYS A 937 9.78 -20.17 -10.28
N THR A 938 8.84 -20.66 -11.10
CA THR A 938 7.51 -20.02 -11.28
C THR A 938 6.61 -20.15 -10.05
N VAL A 939 6.77 -21.22 -9.27
CA VAL A 939 5.90 -21.55 -8.12
C VAL A 939 6.24 -20.67 -6.91
N SER A 940 7.52 -20.50 -6.60
CA SER A 940 7.97 -19.71 -5.43
C SER A 940 8.46 -18.30 -5.76
N LYS A 941 8.66 -17.96 -7.05
CA LYS A 941 9.30 -16.72 -7.54
C LYS A 941 10.74 -16.47 -7.06
N LEU A 942 11.30 -17.38 -6.26
CA LEU A 942 12.68 -17.32 -5.78
C LEU A 942 13.67 -17.78 -6.86
N ARG A 943 14.90 -17.26 -6.79
CA ARG A 943 16.04 -17.86 -7.49
C ARG A 943 16.25 -19.29 -6.99
N ILE A 944 16.57 -20.22 -7.86
CA ILE A 944 16.79 -21.64 -7.53
C ILE A 944 17.95 -21.78 -6.54
N GLN A 945 19.02 -20.98 -6.69
CA GLN A 945 20.08 -20.86 -5.68
C GLN A 945 19.56 -20.38 -4.31
N ALA A 946 18.55 -19.50 -4.28
CA ALA A 946 17.92 -19.04 -3.04
C ALA A 946 17.01 -20.12 -2.42
N ILE A 947 16.34 -20.93 -3.23
CA ILE A 947 15.58 -22.10 -2.75
C ILE A 947 16.52 -23.09 -2.06
N PHE A 948 17.65 -23.45 -2.68
CA PHE A 948 18.64 -24.37 -2.10
C PHE A 948 19.54 -23.76 -1.02
N SER A 949 19.54 -22.44 -0.82
CA SER A 949 20.25 -21.81 0.31
C SER A 949 19.33 -21.46 1.49
N ALA A 950 18.02 -21.31 1.25
CA ALA A 950 17.01 -21.31 2.30
C ALA A 950 16.77 -22.75 2.84
N ASP A 951 16.82 -23.76 1.97
CA ASP A 951 16.76 -25.18 2.32
C ASP A 951 18.14 -25.73 2.77
N ARG A 952 18.88 -24.93 3.56
CA ARG A 952 20.18 -25.30 4.15
C ARG A 952 20.05 -26.13 5.43
N ASP A 953 18.84 -26.24 5.98
CA ASP A 953 18.50 -27.29 6.94
C ASP A 953 18.37 -28.63 6.20
N ALA A 954 19.53 -29.27 5.97
CA ALA A 954 19.71 -30.36 5.01
C ALA A 954 18.88 -31.63 5.31
N GLN A 955 17.60 -31.64 4.95
CA GLN A 955 16.74 -32.84 4.90
C GLN A 955 16.19 -33.18 3.51
N SER A 956 16.40 -32.34 2.48
CA SER A 956 15.83 -32.57 1.16
C SER A 956 16.75 -33.29 0.17
N LEU A 957 18.08 -33.05 0.16
CA LEU A 957 19.02 -33.62 -0.82
C LEU A 957 20.20 -34.42 -0.19
N LEU A 958 20.77 -35.34 -0.97
CA LEU A 958 22.00 -36.10 -0.74
C LEU A 958 22.86 -36.07 -2.02
N GLY A 959 24.18 -35.89 -1.89
CA GLY A 959 25.11 -36.13 -2.99
C GLY A 959 25.27 -37.64 -3.23
N LEU A 960 25.28 -38.06 -4.49
CA LEU A 960 25.72 -39.40 -4.89
C LEU A 960 27.24 -39.44 -4.80
N TRP A 961 27.74 -40.02 -3.70
CA TRP A 961 29.16 -40.02 -3.35
C TRP A 961 30.06 -40.61 -4.44
N ASP A 962 31.19 -39.95 -4.65
CA ASP A 962 32.48 -40.62 -4.71
C ASP A 962 33.32 -40.14 -3.51
N HIS A 963 34.18 -40.98 -2.95
CA HIS A 963 34.91 -40.68 -1.72
C HIS A 963 36.12 -39.78 -1.97
N GLU A 964 36.03 -38.48 -1.67
CA GLU A 964 37.15 -37.69 -1.10
C GLU A 964 36.69 -36.30 -0.61
N GLU A 965 37.05 -35.92 0.61
CA GLU A 965 36.76 -34.59 1.16
C GLU A 965 37.60 -33.52 0.44
N THR A 966 36.97 -32.50 -0.16
CA THR A 966 37.68 -31.30 -0.60
C THR A 966 37.22 -30.07 0.17
N SER A 967 38.13 -29.56 1.00
CA SER A 967 37.92 -28.51 2.00
C SER A 967 37.97 -27.07 1.43
N ASP A 968 37.18 -26.77 0.40
CA ASP A 968 36.95 -25.39 -0.09
C ASP A 968 35.45 -25.06 -0.01
N GLY A 969 35.09 -24.18 0.93
CA GLY A 969 33.70 -23.83 1.29
C GLY A 969 32.91 -23.03 0.26
N SER A 970 33.15 -23.22 -1.04
CA SER A 970 32.31 -22.67 -2.10
C SER A 970 31.39 -23.74 -2.70
N ASN A 971 30.08 -23.63 -2.43
CA ASN A 971 29.06 -24.46 -3.07
C ASN A 971 29.26 -24.47 -4.60
N PRO A 972 29.35 -25.65 -5.26
CA PRO A 972 29.42 -25.70 -6.71
C PRO A 972 28.13 -25.10 -7.33
N PRO A 973 28.22 -24.49 -8.51
CA PRO A 973 27.03 -23.98 -9.20
C PRO A 973 26.12 -25.16 -9.58
N LEU A 974 24.81 -25.00 -9.37
CA LEU A 974 23.83 -26.08 -9.61
C LEU A 974 23.73 -26.50 -11.09
N PHE A 975 24.24 -25.66 -11.99
CA PHE A 975 24.32 -25.86 -13.42
C PHE A 975 25.62 -25.20 -13.94
N GLY A 976 26.22 -25.75 -14.99
CA GLY A 976 27.51 -25.28 -15.52
C GLY A 976 28.72 -25.90 -14.81
N LYS A 977 29.92 -25.59 -15.28
CA LYS A 977 31.18 -26.07 -14.68
C LYS A 977 31.50 -25.35 -13.37
N GLY A 978 31.97 -26.10 -12.38
CA GLY A 978 32.60 -25.52 -11.19
C GLY A 978 33.92 -24.81 -11.51
N LYS A 979 34.51 -24.13 -10.53
CA LYS A 979 35.76 -23.33 -10.68
C LYS A 979 36.93 -24.08 -11.35
N ARG A 980 36.94 -25.42 -11.32
CA ARG A 980 37.99 -26.29 -11.89
C ARG A 980 37.61 -26.95 -13.24
N GLY A 981 36.50 -26.56 -13.85
CA GLY A 981 36.04 -27.15 -15.12
C GLY A 981 35.33 -28.51 -15.01
N GLN A 982 35.14 -29.03 -13.80
CA GLN A 982 34.40 -30.26 -13.53
C GLN A 982 32.88 -29.99 -13.47
N LEU A 983 32.08 -31.03 -13.79
CA LEU A 983 30.63 -31.02 -13.65
C LEU A 983 30.25 -31.03 -12.15
N PRO A 984 29.09 -30.49 -11.75
CA PRO A 984 28.61 -30.56 -10.36
C PRO A 984 28.27 -31.99 -9.96
N ASP A 985 28.48 -32.33 -8.69
CA ASP A 985 28.13 -33.65 -8.14
C ASP A 985 26.62 -33.91 -8.21
N ALA A 986 26.25 -35.13 -8.56
CA ALA A 986 24.85 -35.48 -8.78
C ALA A 986 24.07 -35.58 -7.46
N CYS A 987 23.17 -34.64 -7.21
CA CYS A 987 22.32 -34.63 -6.02
C CYS A 987 20.98 -35.34 -6.25
N VAL A 988 20.51 -36.11 -5.26
CA VAL A 988 19.23 -36.82 -5.24
C VAL A 988 18.40 -36.45 -4.00
N LEU A 989 17.07 -36.49 -4.10
CA LEU A 989 16.21 -36.19 -2.94
C LEU A 989 16.30 -37.29 -1.87
N LYS A 990 16.36 -36.91 -0.58
CA LYS A 990 16.33 -37.87 0.54
C LYS A 990 15.05 -38.71 0.55
N SER A 991 13.92 -38.16 0.11
CA SER A 991 12.67 -38.90 -0.12
C SER A 991 12.86 -40.06 -1.10
N ASN A 992 13.56 -39.82 -2.21
CA ASN A 992 13.83 -40.83 -3.23
C ASN A 992 14.78 -41.91 -2.70
N VAL A 993 15.72 -41.55 -1.82
CA VAL A 993 16.58 -42.52 -1.12
C VAL A 993 15.75 -43.39 -0.17
N ALA A 994 14.82 -42.80 0.60
CA ALA A 994 13.91 -43.56 1.45
C ALA A 994 12.96 -44.49 0.65
N GLU A 995 12.51 -44.08 -0.53
CA GLU A 995 11.73 -44.93 -1.44
C GLU A 995 12.57 -46.08 -2.02
N VAL A 996 13.83 -45.82 -2.39
CA VAL A 996 14.77 -46.86 -2.83
C VAL A 996 15.08 -47.86 -1.72
N ILE A 997 15.29 -47.39 -0.49
CA ILE A 997 15.46 -48.27 0.69
C ILE A 997 14.22 -49.14 0.89
N LYS A 998 13.02 -48.57 0.85
CA LYS A 998 11.75 -49.34 0.94
C LYS A 998 11.52 -50.30 -0.22
N ALA A 999 12.06 -50.02 -1.41
CA ALA A 999 12.03 -50.97 -2.53
C ALA A 999 13.00 -52.13 -2.27
N PHE A 1000 14.20 -51.82 -1.81
CA PHE A 1000 15.23 -52.80 -1.47
C PHE A 1000 14.80 -53.72 -0.31
N GLU A 1001 14.20 -53.17 0.74
CA GLU A 1001 13.65 -53.92 1.88
C GLU A 1001 12.54 -54.90 1.48
N ARG A 1002 11.69 -54.53 0.51
CA ARG A 1002 10.63 -55.43 0.00
C ARG A 1002 11.22 -56.59 -0.79
N VAL A 1003 12.12 -56.31 -1.73
CA VAL A 1003 12.72 -57.32 -2.61
C VAL A 1003 13.74 -58.20 -1.89
N LYS A 1004 14.28 -57.77 -0.74
CA LYS A 1004 15.20 -58.56 0.10
C LYS A 1004 14.61 -59.91 0.55
N PHE A 1005 13.29 -60.04 0.65
CA PHE A 1005 12.63 -61.30 1.02
C PHE A 1005 12.41 -62.25 -0.17
N GLU A 1006 12.66 -61.81 -1.41
CA GLU A 1006 12.44 -62.57 -2.65
C GLU A 1006 13.72 -63.29 -3.14
N GLY A 1007 14.86 -63.04 -2.47
CA GLY A 1007 16.16 -63.70 -2.70
C GLY A 1007 17.15 -62.88 -3.53
N ASP A 1008 18.43 -63.27 -3.48
CA ASP A 1008 19.56 -62.44 -3.92
C ASP A 1008 19.49 -61.99 -5.40
N ARG A 1009 18.95 -62.84 -6.30
CA ARG A 1009 18.78 -62.46 -7.72
C ARG A 1009 17.83 -61.28 -7.91
N ALA A 1010 16.73 -61.23 -7.16
CA ALA A 1010 15.75 -60.15 -7.25
C ALA A 1010 16.37 -58.84 -6.74
N VAL A 1011 17.22 -58.91 -5.71
CA VAL A 1011 17.99 -57.80 -5.18
C VAL A 1011 19.02 -57.29 -6.21
N GLU A 1012 19.76 -58.18 -6.87
CA GLU A 1012 20.68 -57.80 -7.95
C GLU A 1012 19.96 -57.14 -9.13
N ASP A 1013 18.80 -57.67 -9.54
CA ASP A 1013 18.05 -57.12 -10.67
C ASP A 1013 17.44 -55.74 -10.33
N LEU A 1014 17.01 -55.53 -9.08
CA LEU A 1014 16.64 -54.21 -8.59
C LEU A 1014 17.84 -53.24 -8.58
N GLN A 1015 19.02 -53.69 -8.15
CA GLN A 1015 20.25 -52.88 -8.20
C GLN A 1015 20.62 -52.49 -9.64
N LYS A 1016 20.54 -53.43 -10.60
CA LYS A 1016 20.77 -53.16 -12.03
C LYS A 1016 19.77 -52.12 -12.57
N GLN A 1017 18.49 -52.22 -12.21
CA GLN A 1017 17.46 -51.25 -12.60
C GLN A 1017 17.71 -49.85 -12.00
N ILE A 1018 18.02 -49.75 -10.71
CA ILE A 1018 18.35 -48.47 -10.05
C ILE A 1018 19.59 -47.85 -10.70
N MET A 1019 20.64 -48.63 -10.94
CA MET A 1019 21.87 -48.15 -11.56
C MET A 1019 21.61 -47.64 -13.00
N ALA A 1020 20.77 -48.33 -13.78
CA ALA A 1020 20.36 -47.86 -15.11
C ALA A 1020 19.61 -46.51 -15.05
N ILE A 1021 18.71 -46.33 -14.08
CA ILE A 1021 17.98 -45.06 -13.86
C ILE A 1021 18.94 -43.93 -13.45
N VAL A 1022 19.91 -44.19 -12.58
CA VAL A 1022 20.92 -43.22 -12.15
C VAL A 1022 21.83 -42.82 -13.31
N LEU A 1023 22.31 -43.78 -14.10
CA LEU A 1023 23.12 -43.54 -15.29
C LEU A 1023 22.37 -42.72 -16.36
N GLU A 1024 21.08 -43.00 -16.57
CA GLU A 1024 20.28 -42.22 -17.52
C GLU A 1024 20.03 -40.79 -17.04
N ARG A 1025 19.73 -40.59 -15.74
CA ARG A 1025 19.64 -39.25 -15.14
C ARG A 1025 20.95 -38.47 -15.24
N ARG A 1026 22.10 -39.14 -15.08
CA ARG A 1026 23.42 -38.53 -15.27
C ARG A 1026 23.63 -38.05 -16.71
N LYS A 1027 23.36 -38.91 -17.71
CA LYS A 1027 23.41 -38.54 -19.14
C LYS A 1027 22.50 -37.36 -19.48
N GLN A 1028 21.29 -37.31 -18.91
CA GLN A 1028 20.35 -36.20 -19.11
C GLN A 1028 20.87 -34.90 -18.48
N SER A 1029 21.48 -34.98 -17.30
CA SER A 1029 22.09 -33.84 -16.61
C SER A 1029 23.28 -33.26 -17.38
N GLU A 1030 24.16 -34.12 -17.90
CA GLU A 1030 25.30 -33.75 -18.76
C GLU A 1030 24.83 -33.01 -20.03
N ARG A 1031 23.73 -33.48 -20.65
CA ARG A 1031 23.11 -32.83 -21.82
C ARG A 1031 22.53 -31.45 -21.50
N ILE A 1032 21.88 -31.30 -20.33
CA ILE A 1032 21.38 -30.01 -19.84
C ILE A 1032 22.53 -29.03 -19.58
N ILE A 1033 23.58 -29.47 -18.90
CA ILE A 1033 24.74 -28.61 -18.60
C ILE A 1033 25.40 -28.12 -19.88
N ARG A 1034 25.62 -29.00 -20.86
CA ARG A 1034 26.20 -28.63 -22.16
C ARG A 1034 25.33 -27.64 -22.94
N ALA A 1035 24.00 -27.75 -22.85
CA ALA A 1035 23.08 -26.79 -23.45
C ALA A 1035 23.20 -25.39 -22.81
N LEU A 1036 23.36 -25.32 -21.48
CA LEU A 1036 23.54 -24.07 -20.75
C LEU A 1036 24.91 -23.44 -21.03
N GLU A 1037 25.98 -24.23 -21.13
CA GLU A 1037 27.29 -23.73 -21.57
C GLU A 1037 27.24 -23.11 -22.96
N LEU A 1038 26.52 -23.72 -23.92
CA LEU A 1038 26.36 -23.16 -25.26
C LEU A 1038 25.59 -21.83 -25.25
N PHE A 1039 24.55 -21.72 -24.42
CA PHE A 1039 23.80 -20.47 -24.23
C PHE A 1039 24.67 -19.35 -23.62
N GLU A 1040 25.41 -19.64 -22.56
CA GLU A 1040 26.29 -18.66 -21.91
C GLU A 1040 27.42 -18.21 -22.84
N ASN A 1041 28.01 -19.13 -23.61
CA ASN A 1041 29.03 -18.81 -24.60
C ASN A 1041 28.47 -17.97 -25.76
N ALA A 1042 27.26 -18.25 -26.25
CA ALA A 1042 26.60 -17.45 -27.28
C ALA A 1042 26.35 -16.01 -26.79
N ILE A 1043 25.82 -15.85 -25.57
CA ILE A 1043 25.63 -14.54 -24.92
C ILE A 1043 26.96 -13.81 -24.70
N ALA A 1044 28.01 -14.53 -24.29
CA ALA A 1044 29.34 -13.95 -24.09
C ALA A 1044 29.98 -13.48 -25.41
N TRP A 1045 29.79 -14.24 -26.48
CA TRP A 1045 30.22 -13.89 -27.84
C TRP A 1045 29.46 -12.67 -28.37
N GLU A 1046 28.13 -12.68 -28.32
CA GLU A 1046 27.28 -11.55 -28.73
C GLU A 1046 27.65 -10.26 -27.99
N ARG A 1047 27.86 -10.33 -26.67
CA ARG A 1047 28.32 -9.18 -25.87
C ARG A 1047 29.68 -8.65 -26.30
N LYS A 1048 30.59 -9.48 -26.80
CA LYS A 1048 31.89 -9.05 -27.35
C LYS A 1048 31.70 -8.42 -28.72
N THR A 1049 30.92 -9.05 -29.61
CA THR A 1049 30.60 -8.52 -30.95
C THR A 1049 29.95 -7.14 -30.86
N ASN A 1050 28.92 -6.98 -30.03
CA ASN A 1050 28.22 -5.70 -29.83
C ASN A 1050 29.14 -4.60 -29.25
N GLN A 1051 30.16 -4.97 -28.45
CA GLN A 1051 31.18 -4.03 -27.95
C GLN A 1051 32.18 -3.62 -29.04
N MET A 1052 32.58 -4.55 -29.93
CA MET A 1052 33.46 -4.26 -31.06
C MET A 1052 32.77 -3.34 -32.08
N GLU A 1053 31.56 -3.69 -32.54
CA GLU A 1053 30.79 -2.86 -33.47
C GLU A 1053 30.51 -1.45 -32.89
N ARG A 1054 30.19 -1.36 -31.59
CA ARG A 1054 30.02 -0.06 -30.91
C ARG A 1054 31.31 0.76 -30.93
N LYS A 1055 32.46 0.13 -30.66
CA LYS A 1055 33.76 0.80 -30.65
C LYS A 1055 34.10 1.34 -32.04
N GLU A 1056 33.95 0.51 -33.07
CA GLU A 1056 34.17 0.88 -34.47
C GLU A 1056 33.26 2.03 -34.90
N GLU A 1057 31.96 1.96 -34.61
CA GLU A 1057 30.99 2.99 -34.98
C GLU A 1057 31.24 4.32 -34.23
N ILE A 1058 31.67 4.28 -32.96
CA ILE A 1058 32.10 5.49 -32.24
C ILE A 1058 33.36 6.09 -32.89
N GLN A 1059 34.37 5.26 -33.19
CA GLN A 1059 35.63 5.72 -33.78
C GLN A 1059 35.39 6.33 -35.17
N ARG A 1060 34.68 5.63 -36.05
CA ARG A 1060 34.29 6.11 -37.38
C ARG A 1060 33.53 7.43 -37.30
N ARG A 1061 32.48 7.52 -36.48
CA ARG A 1061 31.73 8.77 -36.32
C ARG A 1061 32.57 9.90 -35.72
N CYS A 1062 33.58 9.63 -34.89
CA CYS A 1062 34.48 10.66 -34.38
C CYS A 1062 35.35 11.25 -35.50
N ILE A 1063 35.94 10.40 -36.37
CA ILE A 1063 36.71 10.83 -37.55
C ILE A 1063 35.81 11.69 -38.45
N ASP A 1064 34.66 11.17 -38.86
CA ASP A 1064 33.70 11.85 -39.75
C ASP A 1064 33.18 13.17 -39.17
N SER A 1065 32.92 13.22 -37.85
CA SER A 1065 32.24 14.36 -37.20
C SER A 1065 33.16 15.45 -36.67
N PHE A 1066 34.47 15.18 -36.55
CA PHE A 1066 35.46 16.07 -35.92
C PHE A 1066 36.73 16.30 -36.76
N GLN A 1067 36.89 15.63 -37.91
CA GLN A 1067 38.07 15.76 -38.78
C GLN A 1067 39.40 15.47 -38.04
N ILE A 1068 39.37 14.48 -37.15
CA ILE A 1068 40.56 13.99 -36.43
C ILE A 1068 41.16 12.79 -37.15
N VAL A 1069 42.47 12.59 -36.97
CA VAL A 1069 43.20 11.46 -37.56
C VAL A 1069 43.15 10.22 -36.66
N GLN A 1070 43.50 9.05 -37.19
CA GLN A 1070 43.41 7.77 -36.49
C GLN A 1070 44.26 7.74 -35.20
N GLU A 1071 45.37 8.47 -35.21
CA GLU A 1071 46.34 8.62 -34.13
C GLU A 1071 45.75 9.40 -32.94
N ASP A 1072 44.81 10.33 -33.18
CA ASP A 1072 44.14 11.09 -32.12
C ASP A 1072 43.15 10.23 -31.31
N LEU A 1073 42.72 9.07 -31.87
CA LEU A 1073 41.92 8.05 -31.18
C LEU A 1073 42.75 7.14 -30.26
N HIS A 1074 44.09 7.23 -30.31
CA HIS A 1074 44.97 6.46 -29.44
C HIS A 1074 45.17 7.20 -28.10
N PHE A 1075 44.81 6.54 -27.00
CA PHE A 1075 45.01 7.05 -25.64
C PHE A 1075 46.12 6.20 -24.98
N PRO A 1076 47.36 6.71 -24.88
CA PRO A 1076 48.47 5.98 -24.26
C PRO A 1076 48.19 5.71 -22.78
N TRP A 1077 48.89 4.74 -22.18
CA TRP A 1077 48.55 4.18 -20.86
C TRP A 1077 48.57 5.21 -19.72
N ASP A 1078 49.37 6.26 -19.87
CA ASP A 1078 49.55 7.40 -18.98
C ASP A 1078 48.59 8.58 -19.27
N SER A 1079 47.83 8.55 -20.36
CA SER A 1079 46.85 9.58 -20.69
C SER A 1079 45.78 9.66 -19.59
N PRO A 1080 45.61 10.82 -18.90
CA PRO A 1080 44.63 11.00 -17.84
C PRO A 1080 43.19 10.67 -18.26
N TRP A 1081 42.91 10.74 -19.57
CA TRP A 1081 41.59 10.51 -20.16
C TRP A 1081 41.37 9.08 -20.65
N ARG A 1082 42.38 8.19 -20.67
CA ARG A 1082 42.26 6.79 -21.15
C ARG A 1082 41.13 6.03 -20.46
N GLN A 1083 40.97 6.21 -19.13
CA GLN A 1083 39.88 5.57 -18.40
C GLN A 1083 38.49 6.07 -18.83
N GLU A 1084 38.34 7.34 -19.19
CA GLU A 1084 37.04 7.89 -19.62
C GLU A 1084 36.74 7.50 -21.06
N TRP A 1085 37.75 7.49 -21.94
CA TRP A 1085 37.67 6.92 -23.29
C TRP A 1085 37.17 5.46 -23.26
N CYS A 1086 37.86 4.58 -22.53
CA CYS A 1086 37.48 3.17 -22.40
C CYS A 1086 36.09 2.97 -21.77
N LYS A 1087 35.65 3.84 -20.84
CA LYS A 1087 34.29 3.80 -20.26
C LYS A 1087 33.18 4.16 -21.27
N ILE A 1088 33.47 4.94 -22.31
CA ILE A 1088 32.50 5.29 -23.35
C ILE A 1088 32.43 4.20 -24.42
N LEU A 1089 33.57 3.61 -24.78
CA LEU A 1089 33.68 2.52 -25.75
C LEU A 1089 33.11 1.20 -25.20
N ASN A 1090 33.51 0.77 -24.00
CA ASN A 1090 33.23 -0.58 -23.48
C ASN A 1090 31.82 -0.74 -22.87
N LYS A 1091 30.80 -0.07 -23.42
CA LYS A 1091 29.40 -0.30 -23.03
C LYS A 1091 28.83 -1.50 -23.78
N ARG A 1092 27.92 -2.23 -23.12
CA ARG A 1092 27.34 -3.50 -23.61
C ARG A 1092 26.30 -3.37 -24.74
N ASN A 1093 25.89 -2.15 -25.08
CA ASN A 1093 24.78 -1.88 -26.01
C ASN A 1093 25.29 -1.16 -27.25
N PHE A 1094 24.68 -1.40 -28.41
CA PHE A 1094 24.93 -0.63 -29.64
C PHE A 1094 24.80 0.88 -29.42
N LEU A 1095 25.53 1.66 -30.22
CA LEU A 1095 25.45 3.12 -30.19
C LEU A 1095 24.15 3.59 -30.86
N SER A 1096 23.19 4.09 -30.08
CA SER A 1096 22.00 4.75 -30.64
C SER A 1096 22.31 6.18 -31.11
N ASN A 1097 21.48 6.71 -32.01
CA ASN A 1097 21.65 8.09 -32.50
C ASN A 1097 21.46 9.15 -31.40
N ASP A 1098 20.59 8.90 -30.42
CA ASP A 1098 20.37 9.81 -29.30
C ASP A 1098 21.45 9.68 -28.21
N GLU A 1099 22.00 8.47 -28.01
CA GLU A 1099 23.22 8.34 -27.22
C GLU A 1099 24.37 9.09 -27.90
N TRP A 1100 24.56 8.92 -29.22
CA TRP A 1100 25.57 9.65 -30.00
C TRP A 1100 25.44 11.16 -29.82
N ARG A 1101 24.24 11.74 -30.00
CA ARG A 1101 23.95 13.17 -29.74
C ARG A 1101 24.38 13.60 -28.33
N THR A 1102 24.19 12.74 -27.34
CA THR A 1102 24.51 13.01 -25.93
C THR A 1102 26.00 12.89 -25.60
N ILE A 1103 26.72 11.95 -26.22
CA ILE A 1103 28.15 11.71 -25.96
C ILE A 1103 29.08 12.53 -26.87
N ARG A 1104 28.63 12.93 -28.08
CA ARG A 1104 29.41 13.69 -29.07
C ARG A 1104 30.12 14.92 -28.45
N PRO A 1105 29.46 15.81 -27.67
CA PRO A 1105 30.14 16.98 -27.10
C PRO A 1105 31.20 16.64 -26.05
N LYS A 1106 31.11 15.47 -25.41
CA LYS A 1106 32.10 14.98 -24.44
C LYS A 1106 33.28 14.35 -25.15
N LEU A 1107 33.00 13.50 -26.15
CA LEU A 1107 34.02 12.88 -27.00
C LEU A 1107 34.90 13.94 -27.66
N GLN A 1108 34.30 15.01 -28.20
CA GLN A 1108 35.04 16.12 -28.79
C GLN A 1108 36.08 16.71 -27.82
N LYS A 1109 35.65 17.14 -26.63
CA LYS A 1109 36.54 17.71 -25.61
C LYS A 1109 37.62 16.73 -25.14
N LEU A 1110 37.26 15.44 -25.04
CA LEU A 1110 38.17 14.37 -24.63
C LEU A 1110 39.27 14.16 -25.67
N LEU A 1111 38.90 14.11 -26.95
CA LEU A 1111 39.80 13.92 -28.08
C LEU A 1111 40.70 15.15 -28.31
N GLU A 1112 40.14 16.36 -28.22
CA GLU A 1112 40.92 17.61 -28.23
C GLU A 1112 41.95 17.67 -27.09
N SER A 1113 41.58 17.21 -25.89
CA SER A 1113 42.49 17.17 -24.73
C SER A 1113 43.60 16.13 -24.90
N ASN A 1114 43.24 14.92 -25.37
CA ASN A 1114 44.21 13.85 -25.64
C ASN A 1114 45.18 14.23 -26.77
N ARG A 1115 44.69 14.88 -27.83
CA ARG A 1115 45.54 15.42 -28.92
C ARG A 1115 46.55 16.46 -28.42
N ARG A 1116 46.12 17.39 -27.55
CA ARG A 1116 47.05 18.36 -26.94
C ARG A 1116 48.12 17.69 -26.07
N PHE A 1117 47.74 16.68 -25.30
CA PHE A 1117 48.67 15.90 -24.47
C PHE A 1117 49.66 15.09 -25.31
N ARG A 1118 49.19 14.43 -26.37
CA ARG A 1118 50.03 13.73 -27.35
C ARG A 1118 51.04 14.68 -27.98
N LEU A 1119 50.59 15.80 -28.53
CA LEU A 1119 51.45 16.80 -29.17
C LEU A 1119 52.47 17.42 -28.19
N ALA A 1120 52.07 17.69 -26.94
CA ALA A 1120 52.98 18.18 -25.91
C ALA A 1120 54.08 17.15 -25.56
N LYS A 1121 53.73 15.85 -25.51
CA LYS A 1121 54.71 14.77 -25.32
C LYS A 1121 55.62 14.56 -26.52
N GLU A 1122 55.09 14.66 -27.74
CA GLU A 1122 55.89 14.62 -28.97
C GLU A 1122 56.87 15.81 -29.02
N GLU A 1123 56.42 17.01 -28.64
CA GLU A 1123 57.28 18.19 -28.55
C GLU A 1123 58.34 18.06 -27.44
N GLU A 1124 57.98 17.56 -26.25
CA GLU A 1124 58.92 17.25 -25.16
C GLU A 1124 59.96 16.21 -25.60
N THR A 1125 59.53 15.16 -26.30
CA THR A 1125 60.41 14.11 -26.84
C THR A 1125 61.35 14.69 -27.91
N CYS A 1126 60.85 15.50 -28.84
CA CYS A 1126 61.67 16.19 -29.84
C CYS A 1126 62.68 17.18 -29.21
N ARG A 1127 62.31 17.88 -28.13
CA ARG A 1127 63.23 18.75 -27.38
C ARG A 1127 64.30 17.96 -26.62
N LEU A 1128 63.94 16.80 -26.04
CA LEU A 1128 64.91 15.89 -25.41
C LEU A 1128 65.90 15.27 -26.43
N ILE A 1129 65.51 15.17 -27.70
CA ILE A 1129 66.34 14.69 -28.81
C ILE A 1129 67.25 15.79 -29.40
N GLN A 1130 66.93 17.08 -29.23
CA GLN A 1130 67.78 18.20 -29.67
C GLN A 1130 68.47 18.87 -28.48
N PRO A 1131 69.60 18.30 -27.98
CA PRO A 1131 70.88 18.84 -28.47
C PRO A 1131 72.06 17.84 -28.53
N ASN A 1132 71.82 16.55 -28.77
CA ASN A 1132 72.89 15.57 -29.05
C ASN A 1132 72.43 14.56 -30.13
N TYR A 1133 73.39 13.91 -30.80
CA TYR A 1133 73.22 13.04 -31.97
C TYR A 1133 73.06 13.73 -33.33
N GLN A 1134 74.18 14.30 -33.81
CA GLN A 1134 74.59 13.99 -35.17
C GLN A 1134 75.00 12.49 -35.23
N ASP A 1135 74.72 11.84 -36.37
CA ASP A 1135 75.30 10.57 -36.85
C ASP A 1135 74.93 9.20 -36.24
N GLN A 1136 73.85 9.03 -35.45
CA GLN A 1136 73.29 7.68 -35.22
C GLN A 1136 71.76 7.59 -35.34
N LYS A 1137 71.28 6.74 -36.27
CA LYS A 1137 69.88 6.33 -36.40
C LYS A 1137 69.51 5.38 -35.25
N ILE A 1138 69.02 5.92 -34.14
CA ILE A 1138 68.38 5.12 -33.08
C ILE A 1138 66.87 5.13 -33.31
N LEU A 1139 66.29 3.95 -33.56
CA LEU A 1139 64.85 3.76 -33.70
C LEU A 1139 64.22 3.62 -32.30
N CYS A 1140 63.53 4.65 -31.80
CA CYS A 1140 62.83 4.60 -30.52
C CYS A 1140 61.50 3.83 -30.65
N VAL A 1141 61.54 2.51 -30.40
CA VAL A 1141 60.34 1.66 -30.33
C VAL A 1141 59.69 1.79 -28.95
N PHE A 1142 58.51 2.42 -28.89
CA PHE A 1142 57.66 2.39 -27.70
C PHE A 1142 56.83 1.10 -27.69
N VAL A 1143 57.22 0.14 -26.85
CA VAL A 1143 56.45 -1.09 -26.60
C VAL A 1143 55.40 -0.81 -25.52
N ASP A 1144 54.09 -0.95 -25.82
CA ASP A 1144 53.02 -0.91 -24.80
C ASP A 1144 52.99 -2.25 -24.05
N PRO A 1145 53.35 -2.29 -22.74
CA PRO A 1145 53.46 -3.54 -21.98
C PRO A 1145 52.09 -4.16 -21.62
N VAL A 1146 50.97 -3.55 -22.01
CA VAL A 1146 49.61 -4.03 -21.67
C VAL A 1146 49.00 -4.90 -22.79
N ALA A 1147 49.66 -5.00 -23.95
CA ALA A 1147 49.14 -5.72 -25.14
C ALA A 1147 48.80 -7.21 -24.87
N GLU A 1148 49.53 -7.88 -23.98
CA GLU A 1148 49.31 -9.31 -23.66
C GLU A 1148 47.95 -9.64 -23.01
N THR A 1149 47.25 -8.66 -22.42
CA THR A 1149 46.05 -8.94 -21.60
C THR A 1149 44.71 -8.74 -22.31
N LEU A 1150 44.71 -8.23 -23.55
CA LEU A 1150 43.48 -7.92 -24.29
C LEU A 1150 43.21 -8.81 -25.52
N TYR A 1151 44.23 -9.46 -26.05
CA TYR A 1151 44.11 -10.36 -27.19
C TYR A 1151 44.87 -11.66 -26.93
N GLY A 1152 44.13 -12.72 -26.54
CA GLY A 1152 44.66 -14.07 -26.51
C GLY A 1152 44.78 -14.64 -27.92
N VAL A 1153 45.82 -14.21 -28.66
CA VAL A 1153 46.30 -14.80 -29.91
C VAL A 1153 47.81 -14.62 -29.96
N ASP A 1154 48.56 -15.70 -30.16
CA ASP A 1154 50.01 -15.63 -30.41
C ASP A 1154 50.29 -14.84 -31.70
N GLY A 1155 51.04 -13.75 -31.60
CA GLY A 1155 51.32 -12.90 -32.77
C GLY A 1155 51.99 -11.58 -32.46
N ILE A 1156 53.30 -11.60 -32.20
CA ILE A 1156 54.13 -10.39 -32.12
C ILE A 1156 54.03 -9.64 -33.46
N SER A 1157 53.29 -8.52 -33.45
CA SER A 1157 53.17 -7.61 -34.59
C SER A 1157 54.02 -6.37 -34.32
N VAL A 1158 55.33 -6.46 -34.55
CA VAL A 1158 56.20 -5.28 -34.56
C VAL A 1158 55.89 -4.47 -35.82
N LEU A 1159 55.36 -3.26 -35.64
CA LEU A 1159 55.38 -2.21 -36.65
C LEU A 1159 56.56 -1.28 -36.32
N ILE A 1160 57.46 -1.17 -37.30
CA ILE A 1160 58.70 -0.38 -37.30
C ILE A 1160 58.37 1.06 -37.71
#